data_AF-A0AAP6ZWF5-F1
#
_entry.id   AF-A0AAP6ZWF5-F1
#
_cell.length_a   1.000
_cell.length_b   1.000
_cell.length_c   1.000
_cell.angle_alpha   90.00
_cell.angle_beta   90.00
_cell.angle_gamma   90.00
#
_symmetry.space_group_name_H-M   'P 1'
#
loop_
_entity.id
_entity.type
_entity.pdbx_description
1 polymer ?
#
loop_
_entity_poly.entity_id
_entity_poly.type
_entity_poly.pdbx_seq_one_letter_code
_entity_poly.pdbx_strand_id
1 'polypeptide(L)'
;MKRTTVIATMLSLSLVLGTFSITFMTAHAANNPASNKQQPANKKQTKVTKPTPVHTLNELKPIQLTAKSSVKLTDVNLNKQDDGTILTYTLTYYNNEQRSIPLIDYWTKVRTKSGTVYSSNLTTKDKEKKNVPALSQMNVTYYTKIAKHLTVNDLNFDIIKWDFSKSNFENRLGSFSIPTWMMTSTLAGKESTVRMNDIPIKTSIGSVIVFPSGDSNYVNVAVNIENAGFKPLENPTYKYVLKTASGSNYPLVPDNISKEYKLQPSEKKTLNFMTAVPKNIILNKLEMQVLTEDETLKMNLPIATLSLPQSNAGNSSVAPNKEKIIKINDSKVSTKIVTGWSNQSFDQNEITLTFQFENLTNSPVNIPKYEFEINGPNGLSVPIQTKSLDSLVLKPLEKRPVTLTANVKYDIDVSKLKLQMNRPSDPEQKDAQKDTQKDTKFKYPEGIYGLPELQSMKNQTGVEYNVQHSKGNLGVTIESLQRLPWVDGDILSAKMKIKNKEFKTIQLPALEGVYKLDTADITGKTQVVSSNGALIIGPKEEVDIYIVTKLPSYLDFSQIQVALMEKLGESDLSPMIQFTNGGKLSELPVVKYGSIHSLKTQGRKADITASNSKVYPGAANQVIYTDLIMKSQEERQSILSQMVGYYRTDDGRYYKANITQIQGPTNPQGQNILTAWAKVPSSIDPKKLQFVIGEGITENKLTAPKGESDGYVNAVAMNLDIVQPSFKRDFKDLDFFPYKLSINNFTATANKSSNLSLEFTYDLIRQQDYNIGEYEHKLIIEITDTSGRKFEKILEIGKKDLEEAKRKSFSTSISDTFFEQVENGAFQVSLYDSFQDERIKIASYGSRYNIKNLKTGD
;
A
#
# COMPACT_ATOMS: atom_id res chain seq x y z
N MET A 1 19.83 -11.66 64.97
CA MET A 1 19.38 -12.32 63.73
C MET A 1 17.88 -12.48 63.78
N LYS A 2 17.13 -11.70 63.00
CA LYS A 2 15.68 -11.53 63.15
C LYS A 2 14.90 -12.49 62.24
N ARG A 3 14.04 -13.30 62.87
CA ARG A 3 12.89 -14.02 62.28
C ARG A 3 11.66 -13.10 62.27
N THR A 4 10.87 -13.09 61.21
CA THR A 4 9.40 -12.81 61.25
C THR A 4 8.81 -13.18 59.87
N THR A 5 8.10 -14.31 59.72
CA THR A 5 6.66 -14.58 59.96
C THR A 5 5.72 -14.00 58.90
N VAL A 6 5.07 -14.92 58.19
CA VAL A 6 3.96 -14.76 57.25
C VAL A 6 2.70 -14.28 57.98
N ILE A 7 2.00 -13.28 57.44
CA ILE A 7 0.62 -12.96 57.81
C ILE A 7 -0.19 -12.79 56.53
N ALA A 8 -1.06 -13.76 56.28
CA ALA A 8 -2.21 -13.61 55.39
C ALA A 8 -3.32 -12.89 56.15
N THR A 9 -3.91 -11.86 55.55
CA THR A 9 -5.10 -11.18 56.08
C THR A 9 -6.15 -11.13 54.97
N MET A 10 -7.19 -11.95 55.14
CA MET A 10 -8.51 -11.67 54.59
C MET A 10 -9.07 -10.43 55.29
N LEU A 11 -9.53 -9.45 54.54
CA LEU A 11 -10.51 -8.48 55.02
C LEU A 11 -11.57 -8.28 53.92
N SER A 12 -12.78 -8.72 54.23
CA SER A 12 -14.01 -8.27 53.62
C SER A 12 -14.27 -6.82 54.04
N LEU A 13 -14.64 -5.95 53.10
CA LEU A 13 -15.43 -4.75 53.40
C LEU A 13 -16.17 -4.29 52.14
N SER A 14 -17.50 -4.32 52.24
CA SER A 14 -18.46 -3.62 51.40
C SER A 14 -18.28 -2.10 51.51
N LEU A 15 -18.40 -1.34 50.42
CA LEU A 15 -19.05 -0.01 50.42
C LEU A 15 -19.23 0.57 48.99
N VAL A 16 -20.50 0.85 48.68
CA VAL A 16 -21.06 2.09 48.10
C VAL A 16 -20.46 2.66 46.80
N LEU A 17 -21.29 2.58 45.76
CA LEU A 17 -21.28 3.40 44.55
C LEU A 17 -21.37 4.89 44.90
N GLY A 18 -20.31 5.64 44.60
CA GLY A 18 -20.29 7.10 44.61
C GLY A 18 -19.56 7.61 43.37
N THR A 19 -20.32 8.12 42.40
CA THR A 19 -19.80 8.79 41.20
C THR A 19 -19.22 10.16 41.57
N PHE A 20 -17.90 10.31 41.48
CA PHE A 20 -17.24 11.62 41.40
C PHE A 20 -16.40 11.69 40.12
N SER A 21 -16.88 12.49 39.16
CA SER A 21 -16.09 12.90 37.99
C SER A 21 -15.16 14.04 38.40
N ILE A 22 -13.87 13.75 38.56
CA ILE A 22 -12.82 14.76 38.71
C ILE A 22 -12.35 15.16 37.31
N THR A 23 -12.60 16.42 36.94
CA THR A 23 -12.08 17.02 35.71
C THR A 23 -10.71 17.64 36.03
N PHE A 24 -9.63 17.10 35.48
CA PHE A 24 -8.33 17.76 35.47
C PHE A 24 -8.28 18.70 34.26
N MET A 25 -8.31 20.02 34.50
CA MET A 25 -7.86 21.02 33.54
C MET A 25 -6.41 21.38 33.88
N THR A 26 -5.48 21.09 32.98
CA THR A 26 -4.13 21.62 33.02
C THR A 26 -4.11 22.99 32.33
N ALA A 27 -3.88 24.03 33.11
CA ALA A 27 -3.58 25.36 32.61
C ALA A 27 -2.13 25.41 32.11
N HIS A 28 -1.92 25.94 30.92
CA HIS A 28 -0.65 26.55 30.52
C HIS A 28 -0.94 27.97 30.05
N ALA A 29 -0.41 28.93 30.80
CA ALA A 29 -0.41 30.35 30.50
C ALA A 29 0.91 30.74 29.83
N ALA A 30 0.85 31.59 28.81
CA ALA A 30 1.95 32.47 28.42
C ALA A 30 1.38 33.74 27.73
N ASN A 31 1.71 34.88 28.33
CA ASN A 31 1.46 36.29 27.97
C ASN A 31 2.01 36.65 26.55
N ASN A 32 1.62 37.70 25.79
CA ASN A 32 1.37 39.13 26.06
C ASN A 32 0.98 39.82 24.68
N PRO A 33 0.73 41.15 24.52
CA PRO A 33 -0.44 41.94 24.90
C PRO A 33 -1.11 42.74 23.72
N ALA A 34 -2.35 43.19 23.98
CA ALA A 34 -3.03 44.43 23.55
C ALA A 34 -3.00 44.93 22.08
N SER A 35 -4.20 45.04 21.47
CA SER A 35 -4.80 46.37 21.20
C SER A 35 -6.33 46.27 21.12
N ASN A 36 -6.99 47.12 21.93
CA ASN A 36 -8.43 47.31 22.02
C ASN A 36 -8.94 48.12 20.82
N LYS A 37 -10.07 47.70 20.22
CA LYS A 37 -11.17 48.59 19.85
C LYS A 37 -12.50 47.83 19.95
N GLN A 38 -13.35 48.29 20.85
CA GLN A 38 -14.71 47.82 21.13
C GLN A 38 -15.68 48.24 20.02
N GLN A 39 -16.59 47.35 19.63
CA GLN A 39 -17.98 47.66 19.27
C GLN A 39 -18.87 46.40 19.47
N PRO A 40 -20.17 46.57 19.72
CA PRO A 40 -20.88 45.85 20.78
C PRO A 40 -21.38 44.46 20.38
N ALA A 41 -21.24 43.53 21.32
CA ALA A 41 -21.83 42.20 21.24
C ALA A 41 -23.35 42.27 21.40
N ASN A 42 -24.05 42.01 20.31
CA ASN A 42 -25.48 41.77 20.29
C ASN A 42 -25.76 40.46 21.07
N LYS A 43 -26.18 40.57 22.34
CA LYS A 43 -26.65 39.42 23.14
C LYS A 43 -27.97 38.91 22.54
N LYS A 44 -27.89 38.02 21.55
CA LYS A 44 -28.99 37.08 21.30
C LYS A 44 -28.94 36.03 22.40
N GLN A 45 -29.73 36.26 23.45
CA GLN A 45 -30.17 35.21 24.35
C GLN A 45 -30.81 34.10 23.52
N THR A 46 -30.12 32.97 23.39
CA THR A 46 -30.73 31.71 23.01
C THR A 46 -31.71 31.33 24.11
N LYS A 47 -32.99 31.64 23.90
CA LYS A 47 -34.09 31.04 24.66
C LYS A 47 -33.91 29.51 24.59
N VAL A 48 -33.63 28.90 25.74
CA VAL A 48 -33.81 27.46 25.91
C VAL A 48 -35.32 27.21 25.84
N THR A 49 -35.81 26.88 24.64
CA THR A 49 -37.17 26.42 24.44
C THR A 49 -37.30 25.08 25.16
N LYS A 50 -38.03 25.06 26.27
CA LYS A 50 -38.52 23.85 26.93
C LYS A 50 -39.15 22.95 25.84
N PRO A 51 -38.79 21.66 25.74
CA PRO A 51 -39.35 20.80 24.68
C PRO A 51 -40.87 20.78 24.83
N THR A 52 -41.57 21.18 23.78
CA THR A 52 -43.04 21.08 23.71
C THR A 52 -43.41 19.62 23.96
N PRO A 53 -44.33 19.30 24.89
CA PRO A 53 -44.74 17.93 25.13
C PRO A 53 -45.27 17.33 23.83
N VAL A 54 -44.72 16.19 23.41
CA VAL A 54 -45.24 15.47 22.26
C VAL A 54 -46.40 14.62 22.72
N HIS A 55 -47.57 14.89 22.15
CA HIS A 55 -48.77 14.17 22.49
C HIS A 55 -49.00 12.95 21.58
N THR A 56 -49.42 11.83 22.18
CA THR A 56 -49.62 10.54 21.49
C THR A 56 -51.06 10.03 21.66
N LEU A 57 -51.42 8.98 20.90
CA LEU A 57 -52.75 8.33 21.00
C LEU A 57 -53.13 7.91 22.43
N ASN A 58 -52.16 7.69 23.32
CA ASN A 58 -52.43 7.34 24.72
C ASN A 58 -53.18 8.42 25.50
N GLU A 59 -53.19 9.65 25.03
CA GLU A 59 -53.88 10.77 25.68
C GLU A 59 -55.34 10.91 25.24
N LEU A 60 -55.76 10.15 24.21
CA LEU A 60 -57.17 10.08 23.83
C LEU A 60 -57.98 9.43 24.95
N LYS A 61 -59.07 10.10 25.34
CA LYS A 61 -60.01 9.59 26.35
C LYS A 61 -60.67 8.31 25.82
N PRO A 62 -60.82 7.26 26.65
CA PRO A 62 -61.54 6.06 26.25
C PRO A 62 -63.03 6.36 26.08
N ILE A 63 -63.71 5.58 25.23
CA ILE A 63 -65.16 5.60 25.03
C ILE A 63 -65.77 4.51 25.90
N GLN A 64 -66.78 4.85 26.71
CA GLN A 64 -67.46 3.88 27.56
C GLN A 64 -68.36 2.96 26.74
N LEU A 65 -68.26 1.66 26.98
CA LEU A 65 -69.14 0.63 26.40
C LEU A 65 -70.28 0.28 27.36
N THR A 66 -69.95 0.22 28.66
CA THR A 66 -70.88 0.05 29.79
C THR A 66 -70.49 1.03 30.90
N ALA A 67 -71.08 0.90 32.09
CA ALA A 67 -70.68 1.71 33.25
C ALA A 67 -69.25 1.43 33.74
N LYS A 68 -68.70 0.22 33.49
CA LYS A 68 -67.37 -0.19 33.98
C LYS A 68 -66.36 -0.53 32.88
N SER A 69 -66.83 -0.77 31.67
CA SER A 69 -66.01 -1.23 30.55
C SER A 69 -65.92 -0.18 29.46
N SER A 70 -64.75 -0.10 28.83
CA SER A 70 -64.43 0.96 27.87
C SER A 70 -63.61 0.45 26.70
N VAL A 71 -63.50 1.24 25.65
CA VAL A 71 -62.64 0.99 24.50
C VAL A 71 -61.71 2.18 24.27
N LYS A 72 -60.49 1.92 23.81
CA LYS A 72 -59.50 2.94 23.48
C LYS A 72 -58.90 2.69 22.10
N LEU A 73 -58.66 3.77 21.35
CA LEU A 73 -57.86 3.72 20.13
C LEU A 73 -56.37 3.72 20.52
N THR A 74 -55.67 2.62 20.25
CA THR A 74 -54.30 2.41 20.72
C THR A 74 -53.26 2.43 19.62
N ASP A 75 -53.65 2.21 18.37
CA ASP A 75 -52.75 2.22 17.23
C ASP A 75 -53.51 2.62 15.96
N VAL A 76 -52.86 3.41 15.09
CA VAL A 76 -53.41 3.84 13.79
C VAL A 76 -52.28 3.97 12.78
N ASN A 77 -52.40 3.26 11.66
CA ASN A 77 -51.41 3.22 10.60
C ASN A 77 -52.04 3.39 9.21
N LEU A 78 -51.38 4.16 8.34
CA LEU A 78 -51.79 4.39 6.96
C LEU A 78 -50.70 3.91 6.00
N ASN A 79 -51.06 3.07 5.04
CA ASN A 79 -50.19 2.63 3.94
C ASN A 79 -50.79 3.07 2.60
N LYS A 80 -50.15 4.04 1.93
CA LYS A 80 -50.60 4.55 0.63
C LYS A 80 -50.22 3.57 -0.49
N GLN A 81 -51.16 3.30 -1.37
CA GLN A 81 -51.01 2.44 -2.54
C GLN A 81 -51.52 3.16 -3.80
N ASP A 82 -51.37 2.54 -4.97
CA ASP A 82 -51.80 3.15 -6.22
C ASP A 82 -53.33 3.26 -6.31
N ASP A 83 -54.02 2.26 -5.79
CA ASP A 83 -55.47 2.09 -5.87
C ASP A 83 -56.23 2.61 -4.64
N GLY A 84 -55.54 3.21 -3.65
CA GLY A 84 -56.14 3.76 -2.43
C GLY A 84 -55.16 3.87 -1.27
N THR A 85 -55.66 4.00 -0.03
CA THR A 85 -54.85 3.93 1.18
C THR A 85 -55.45 2.89 2.12
N ILE A 86 -54.63 1.94 2.57
CA ILE A 86 -55.03 0.98 3.58
C ILE A 86 -54.85 1.66 4.94
N LEU A 87 -55.94 1.80 5.67
CA LEU A 87 -55.97 2.22 7.05
C LEU A 87 -56.11 0.98 7.93
N THR A 88 -55.18 0.81 8.85
CA THR A 88 -55.27 -0.16 9.95
C THR A 88 -55.37 0.60 11.26
N TYR A 89 -56.22 0.14 12.16
CA TYR A 89 -56.29 0.70 13.51
C TYR A 89 -56.66 -0.36 14.54
N THR A 90 -56.14 -0.21 15.75
CA THR A 90 -56.39 -1.14 16.85
C THR A 90 -57.23 -0.49 17.93
N LEU A 91 -58.29 -1.20 18.32
CA LEU A 91 -59.11 -0.88 19.48
C LEU A 91 -58.76 -1.84 20.61
N THR A 92 -58.38 -1.29 21.76
CA THR A 92 -58.20 -2.05 22.99
C THR A 92 -59.46 -1.94 23.83
N TYR A 93 -60.14 -3.07 23.98
CA TYR A 93 -61.34 -3.21 24.80
C TYR A 93 -60.92 -3.59 26.21
N TYR A 94 -61.39 -2.83 27.21
CA TYR A 94 -61.19 -3.09 28.62
C TYR A 94 -62.51 -3.54 29.22
N ASN A 95 -62.57 -4.81 29.64
CA ASN A 95 -63.71 -5.39 30.29
C ASN A 95 -63.48 -5.50 31.80
N ASN A 96 -64.01 -4.54 32.56
CA ASN A 96 -63.98 -4.59 34.03
C ASN A 96 -65.31 -5.14 34.61
N GLU A 97 -66.16 -5.73 33.79
CA GLU A 97 -67.33 -6.48 34.27
C GLU A 97 -66.94 -7.88 34.71
N GLN A 98 -67.81 -8.49 35.53
CA GLN A 98 -67.69 -9.89 35.97
C GLN A 98 -68.17 -10.90 34.90
N ARG A 99 -68.64 -10.42 33.75
CA ARG A 99 -69.12 -11.24 32.61
C ARG A 99 -68.37 -10.85 31.34
N SER A 100 -68.32 -11.76 30.36
CA SER A 100 -67.77 -11.45 29.05
C SER A 100 -68.61 -10.40 28.31
N ILE A 101 -67.95 -9.59 27.48
CA ILE A 101 -68.61 -8.64 26.56
C ILE A 101 -68.64 -9.25 25.16
N PRO A 102 -69.82 -9.48 24.57
CA PRO A 102 -69.93 -9.92 23.18
C PRO A 102 -69.49 -8.80 22.23
N LEU A 103 -68.49 -9.07 21.39
CA LEU A 103 -68.06 -8.10 20.37
C LEU A 103 -69.03 -8.03 19.20
N ILE A 104 -69.93 -9.00 19.02
CA ILE A 104 -71.00 -8.90 18.02
C ILE A 104 -71.93 -7.71 18.28
N ASP A 105 -72.02 -7.26 19.54
CA ASP A 105 -72.84 -6.12 19.94
C ASP A 105 -72.22 -4.77 19.58
N TYR A 106 -70.92 -4.75 19.25
CA TYR A 106 -70.16 -3.52 19.05
C TYR A 106 -69.34 -3.57 17.76
N TRP A 107 -69.42 -2.53 16.94
CA TRP A 107 -68.57 -2.39 15.76
C TRP A 107 -68.08 -0.96 15.61
N THR A 108 -67.26 -0.77 14.59
CA THR A 108 -66.62 0.51 14.31
C THR A 108 -66.77 0.87 12.84
N LYS A 109 -66.89 2.16 12.57
CA LYS A 109 -66.90 2.74 11.24
C LYS A 109 -65.91 3.90 11.21
N VAL A 110 -65.21 4.06 10.09
CA VAL A 110 -64.33 5.21 9.87
C VAL A 110 -65.12 6.25 9.09
N ARG A 111 -65.23 7.46 9.62
CA ARG A 111 -65.96 8.57 8.98
C ARG A 111 -65.01 9.72 8.73
N THR A 112 -65.05 10.28 7.53
CA THR A 112 -64.35 11.54 7.26
C THR A 112 -65.02 12.70 7.98
N LYS A 113 -64.28 13.78 8.22
CA LYS A 113 -64.86 15.03 8.75
C LYS A 113 -65.92 15.64 7.81
N SER A 114 -65.87 15.34 6.52
CA SER A 114 -66.90 15.71 5.53
C SER A 114 -68.13 14.80 5.53
N GLY A 115 -68.12 13.69 6.27
CA GLY A 115 -69.27 12.82 6.49
C GLY A 115 -69.28 11.50 5.70
N THR A 116 -68.37 11.29 4.74
CA THR A 116 -68.22 10.01 4.04
C THR A 116 -67.86 8.88 5.01
N VAL A 117 -68.56 7.76 4.93
CA VAL A 117 -68.41 6.60 5.82
C VAL A 117 -67.71 5.45 5.09
N TYR A 118 -66.67 4.88 5.72
CA TYR A 118 -65.94 3.70 5.29
C TYR A 118 -66.21 2.54 6.26
N SER A 119 -66.70 1.42 5.73
CA SER A 119 -66.88 0.18 6.50
C SER A 119 -65.53 -0.39 6.93
N SER A 120 -65.44 -0.84 8.18
CA SER A 120 -64.20 -1.38 8.75
C SER A 120 -64.34 -2.88 8.96
N ASN A 121 -63.32 -3.63 8.55
CA ASN A 121 -63.30 -5.08 8.58
C ASN A 121 -62.28 -5.58 9.60
N LEU A 122 -62.55 -6.73 10.23
CA LEU A 122 -61.57 -7.38 11.09
C LEU A 122 -60.43 -7.99 10.26
N THR A 123 -59.19 -7.83 10.73
CA THR A 123 -58.04 -8.58 10.17
C THR A 123 -58.24 -10.09 10.36
N THR A 124 -57.64 -10.93 9.50
CA THR A 124 -57.89 -12.39 9.53
C THR A 124 -57.57 -12.98 10.90
N LYS A 125 -56.48 -12.55 11.55
CA LYS A 125 -56.07 -12.98 12.90
C LYS A 125 -57.08 -12.65 14.01
N ASP A 126 -57.91 -11.64 13.81
CA ASP A 126 -58.82 -11.13 14.84
C ASP A 126 -60.28 -11.53 14.58
N LYS A 127 -60.60 -12.24 13.47
CA LYS A 127 -61.96 -12.68 13.14
C LYS A 127 -62.58 -13.61 14.17
N GLU A 128 -61.77 -14.44 14.83
CA GLU A 128 -62.26 -15.38 15.86
C GLU A 128 -62.41 -14.74 17.25
N LYS A 129 -62.04 -13.45 17.41
CA LYS A 129 -62.22 -12.72 18.67
C LYS A 129 -63.68 -12.29 18.83
N LYS A 130 -64.50 -13.19 19.38
CA LYS A 130 -65.96 -12.98 19.53
C LYS A 130 -66.37 -12.30 20.83
N ASN A 131 -65.57 -12.44 21.90
CA ASN A 131 -65.90 -11.93 23.22
C ASN A 131 -64.66 -11.38 23.92
N VAL A 132 -64.80 -10.31 24.70
CA VAL A 132 -63.78 -9.86 25.66
C VAL A 132 -64.04 -10.57 26.99
N PRO A 133 -63.15 -11.42 27.51
CA PRO A 133 -63.35 -12.12 28.78
C PRO A 133 -63.58 -11.18 29.96
N ALA A 134 -64.21 -11.66 31.04
CA ALA A 134 -64.41 -10.90 32.27
C ALA A 134 -63.06 -10.45 32.87
N LEU A 135 -63.03 -9.25 33.46
CA LEU A 135 -61.85 -8.67 34.14
C LEU A 135 -60.57 -8.71 33.28
N SER A 136 -60.69 -8.49 31.98
CA SER A 136 -59.59 -8.62 31.03
C SER A 136 -59.58 -7.50 30.00
N GLN A 137 -58.54 -7.48 29.17
CA GLN A 137 -58.47 -6.60 28.00
C GLN A 137 -58.21 -7.41 26.74
N MET A 138 -58.70 -6.92 25.60
CA MET A 138 -58.47 -7.55 24.31
C MET A 138 -58.22 -6.49 23.22
N ASN A 139 -57.17 -6.71 22.43
CA ASN A 139 -56.88 -5.89 21.26
C ASN A 139 -57.58 -6.47 20.03
N VAL A 140 -58.25 -5.61 19.28
CA VAL A 140 -58.93 -5.98 18.04
C VAL A 140 -58.51 -4.99 16.95
N THR A 141 -57.94 -5.53 15.88
CA THR A 141 -57.38 -4.77 14.75
C THR A 141 -58.37 -4.77 13.60
N TYR A 142 -58.69 -3.58 13.13
CA TYR A 142 -59.55 -3.35 11.99
C TYR A 142 -58.75 -2.78 10.83
N TYR A 143 -59.23 -3.02 9.61
CA TYR A 143 -58.70 -2.39 8.40
C TYR A 143 -59.83 -1.87 7.51
N THR A 144 -59.51 -0.86 6.71
CA THR A 144 -60.39 -0.36 5.65
C THR A 144 -59.59 0.33 4.56
N LYS A 145 -60.15 0.43 3.36
CA LYS A 145 -59.53 1.13 2.22
C LYS A 145 -60.18 2.51 2.06
N ILE A 146 -59.39 3.55 2.23
CA ILE A 146 -59.82 4.96 2.16
C ILE A 146 -59.22 5.67 0.94
N ALA A 147 -59.74 6.87 0.61
CA ALA A 147 -59.22 7.67 -0.49
C ALA A 147 -57.78 8.15 -0.24
N LYS A 148 -56.96 8.21 -1.31
CA LYS A 148 -55.50 8.43 -1.27
C LYS A 148 -55.06 9.77 -0.65
N HIS A 149 -55.89 10.80 -0.72
CA HIS A 149 -55.60 12.13 -0.21
C HIS A 149 -55.87 12.28 1.29
N LEU A 150 -56.62 11.35 1.90
CA LEU A 150 -57.00 11.43 3.30
C LEU A 150 -55.81 11.15 4.23
N THR A 151 -55.74 11.90 5.32
CA THR A 151 -54.81 11.70 6.43
C THR A 151 -55.56 11.25 7.67
N VAL A 152 -54.85 10.76 8.69
CA VAL A 152 -55.45 10.35 9.97
C VAL A 152 -56.24 11.46 10.65
N ASN A 153 -55.86 12.72 10.44
CA ASN A 153 -56.52 13.88 11.03
C ASN A 153 -57.83 14.24 10.34
N ASP A 154 -58.11 13.65 9.18
CA ASP A 154 -59.35 13.84 8.43
C ASP A 154 -60.43 12.83 8.84
N LEU A 155 -60.10 11.92 9.76
CA LEU A 155 -60.90 10.76 10.11
C LEU A 155 -61.40 10.79 11.56
N ASN A 156 -62.57 10.19 11.73
CA ASN A 156 -63.24 9.92 12.99
C ASN A 156 -63.50 8.42 13.08
N PHE A 157 -63.14 7.79 14.20
CA PHE A 157 -63.32 6.36 14.45
C PHE A 157 -64.53 6.16 15.35
N ASP A 158 -65.69 5.92 14.74
CA ASP A 158 -66.95 5.76 15.47
C ASP A 158 -67.00 4.40 16.16
N ILE A 159 -67.51 4.38 17.39
CA ILE A 159 -67.86 3.18 18.14
C ILE A 159 -69.37 3.09 18.21
N ILE A 160 -69.91 1.97 17.74
CA ILE A 160 -71.34 1.78 17.51
C ILE A 160 -71.77 0.51 18.24
N LYS A 161 -72.99 0.52 18.79
CA LYS A 161 -73.65 -0.61 19.41
C LYS A 161 -75.01 -0.85 18.76
N TRP A 162 -75.45 -2.11 18.72
CA TRP A 162 -76.83 -2.41 18.35
C TRP A 162 -77.81 -1.72 19.32
N ASP A 163 -78.81 -1.08 18.74
CA ASP A 163 -79.94 -0.47 19.45
C ASP A 163 -81.19 -0.59 18.59
N PHE A 164 -81.93 -1.68 18.82
CA PHE A 164 -83.13 -2.00 18.05
C PHE A 164 -84.27 -0.96 18.19
N SER A 165 -84.12 0.04 19.07
CA SER A 165 -85.06 1.17 19.19
C SER A 165 -84.82 2.29 18.18
N LYS A 166 -83.69 2.30 17.46
CA LYS A 166 -83.35 3.32 16.46
C LYS A 166 -83.67 2.88 15.04
N SER A 167 -83.96 3.84 14.15
CA SER A 167 -84.42 3.60 12.77
C SER A 167 -83.42 2.84 11.88
N ASN A 168 -82.14 2.85 12.22
CA ASN A 168 -81.09 2.06 11.56
C ASN A 168 -80.48 0.99 12.47
N PHE A 169 -81.09 0.77 13.64
CA PHE A 169 -80.62 -0.12 14.70
C PHE A 169 -79.21 0.18 15.25
N GLU A 170 -78.66 1.38 14.97
CA GLU A 170 -77.29 1.74 15.38
C GLU A 170 -77.30 2.86 16.44
N ASN A 171 -76.67 2.63 17.58
CA ASN A 171 -76.38 3.69 18.56
C ASN A 171 -74.88 4.00 18.60
N ARG A 172 -74.50 5.22 18.20
CA ARG A 172 -73.12 5.71 18.28
C ARG A 172 -72.78 6.06 19.74
N LEU A 173 -71.92 5.26 20.35
CA LEU A 173 -71.45 5.46 21.73
C LEU A 173 -70.43 6.58 21.87
N GLY A 174 -69.68 6.84 20.80
CA GLY A 174 -68.67 7.89 20.74
C GLY A 174 -67.85 7.84 19.46
N SER A 175 -66.81 8.68 19.40
CA SER A 175 -65.86 8.67 18.29
C SER A 175 -64.50 9.17 18.74
N PHE A 176 -63.44 8.58 18.20
CA PHE A 176 -62.08 9.10 18.36
C PHE A 176 -61.76 10.03 17.18
N SER A 177 -61.33 11.25 17.47
CA SER A 177 -60.79 12.20 16.50
C SER A 177 -59.33 12.46 16.84
N ILE A 178 -58.44 12.37 15.85
CA ILE A 178 -57.00 12.62 16.04
C ILE A 178 -56.71 14.08 15.66
N PRO A 179 -56.29 14.93 16.61
CA PRO A 179 -55.94 16.32 16.31
C PRO A 179 -54.63 16.41 15.55
N THR A 180 -54.44 17.50 14.80
CA THR A 180 -53.22 17.73 13.99
C THR A 180 -51.93 17.84 14.79
N TRP A 181 -52.02 18.16 16.09
CA TRP A 181 -50.88 18.22 17.02
C TRP A 181 -50.49 16.87 17.62
N MET A 182 -51.32 15.83 17.45
CA MET A 182 -51.08 14.49 17.98
C MET A 182 -50.40 13.63 16.92
N MET A 183 -49.34 12.91 17.30
CA MET A 183 -48.65 11.99 16.41
C MET A 183 -49.17 10.56 16.58
N THR A 184 -49.37 9.86 15.47
CA THR A 184 -49.72 8.43 15.46
C THR A 184 -48.50 7.53 15.30
N SER A 185 -47.37 8.07 14.83
CA SER A 185 -46.10 7.34 14.75
C SER A 185 -45.32 7.39 16.06
N THR A 186 -44.57 6.33 16.34
CA THR A 186 -43.66 6.29 17.49
C THR A 186 -42.51 7.27 17.26
N LEU A 187 -42.24 8.14 18.24
CA LEU A 187 -41.16 9.12 18.14
C LEU A 187 -39.78 8.49 17.95
N ALA A 188 -38.92 9.20 17.23
CA ALA A 188 -37.51 8.83 17.10
C ALA A 188 -36.86 8.69 18.49
N GLY A 189 -36.12 7.58 18.69
CA GLY A 189 -35.46 7.26 19.96
C GLY A 189 -36.41 6.76 21.08
N LYS A 190 -37.71 6.60 20.83
CA LYS A 190 -38.64 5.92 21.73
C LYS A 190 -38.90 4.49 21.27
N GLU A 191 -39.21 3.62 22.22
CA GLU A 191 -39.57 2.23 21.97
C GLU A 191 -41.09 2.11 21.72
N SER A 192 -41.45 1.26 20.78
CA SER A 192 -42.81 0.81 20.53
C SER A 192 -42.88 -0.71 20.67
N THR A 193 -43.96 -1.23 21.26
CA THR A 193 -44.17 -2.68 21.33
C THR A 193 -45.00 -3.13 20.14
N VAL A 194 -44.36 -3.83 19.21
CA VAL A 194 -44.99 -4.46 18.04
C VAL A 194 -45.21 -5.93 18.35
N ARG A 195 -46.42 -6.46 18.10
CA ARG A 195 -46.65 -7.90 18.25
C ARG A 195 -46.27 -8.64 16.97
N MET A 196 -45.17 -9.38 17.04
CA MET A 196 -44.65 -10.20 15.96
C MET A 196 -44.94 -11.67 16.26
N ASN A 197 -45.75 -12.36 15.45
CA ASN A 197 -46.24 -13.72 15.72
C ASN A 197 -46.79 -13.89 17.16
N ASP A 198 -47.62 -12.94 17.60
CA ASP A 198 -48.16 -12.79 18.97
C ASP A 198 -47.15 -12.54 20.10
N ILE A 199 -45.86 -12.47 19.80
CA ILE A 199 -44.79 -12.15 20.75
C ILE A 199 -44.61 -10.62 20.81
N PRO A 200 -44.59 -10.01 22.01
CA PRO A 200 -44.33 -8.57 22.14
C PRO A 200 -42.84 -8.26 21.88
N ILE A 201 -42.56 -7.54 20.81
CA ILE A 201 -41.22 -7.09 20.43
C ILE A 201 -41.12 -5.59 20.64
N LYS A 202 -40.26 -5.16 21.55
CA LYS A 202 -39.92 -3.73 21.66
C LYS A 202 -39.05 -3.37 20.47
N THR A 203 -39.46 -2.38 19.72
CA THR A 203 -38.82 -1.91 18.49
C THR A 203 -38.52 -0.43 18.65
N SER A 204 -37.29 -0.02 18.34
CA SER A 204 -36.90 1.39 18.27
C SER A 204 -35.94 1.64 17.12
N ILE A 205 -35.91 2.87 16.63
CA ILE A 205 -34.95 3.27 15.61
C ILE A 205 -33.64 3.64 16.31
N GLY A 206 -32.58 2.88 15.99
CA GLY A 206 -31.24 3.14 16.49
C GLY A 206 -30.57 4.29 15.76
N SER A 207 -30.48 4.22 14.42
CA SER A 207 -29.87 5.29 13.61
C SER A 207 -30.33 5.27 12.16
N VAL A 208 -30.11 6.40 11.47
CA VAL A 208 -30.36 6.54 10.03
C VAL A 208 -29.16 7.20 9.38
N ILE A 209 -28.58 6.51 8.39
CA ILE A 209 -27.41 6.95 7.65
C ILE A 209 -27.77 7.03 6.17
N VAL A 210 -27.42 8.16 5.55
CA VAL A 210 -27.66 8.39 4.12
C VAL A 210 -26.32 8.39 3.40
N PHE A 211 -26.20 7.54 2.38
CA PHE A 211 -25.03 7.42 1.51
C PHE A 211 -25.37 7.93 0.11
N PRO A 212 -24.96 9.15 -0.26
CA PRO A 212 -25.17 9.67 -1.61
C PRO A 212 -24.28 8.93 -2.60
N SER A 213 -24.84 8.34 -3.66
CA SER A 213 -24.06 7.68 -4.72
C SER A 213 -24.83 7.63 -6.05
N GLY A 214 -24.17 7.95 -7.16
CA GLY A 214 -24.81 8.01 -8.49
C GLY A 214 -26.01 8.96 -8.50
N ASP A 215 -27.17 8.48 -8.96
CA ASP A 215 -28.44 9.24 -9.00
C ASP A 215 -29.35 9.00 -7.79
N SER A 216 -28.87 8.22 -6.81
CA SER A 216 -29.65 7.82 -5.62
C SER A 216 -28.98 8.24 -4.31
N ASN A 217 -29.81 8.33 -3.28
CA ASN A 217 -29.43 8.36 -1.88
C ASN A 217 -29.77 6.98 -1.30
N TYR A 218 -28.75 6.23 -0.89
CA TYR A 218 -28.96 4.95 -0.22
C TYR A 218 -29.19 5.22 1.27
N VAL A 219 -30.39 4.89 1.75
CA VAL A 219 -30.82 5.16 3.12
C VAL A 219 -30.73 3.87 3.92
N ASN A 220 -29.80 3.81 4.87
CA ASN A 220 -29.68 2.73 5.83
C ASN A 220 -30.42 3.09 7.13
N VAL A 221 -31.23 2.16 7.62
CA VAL A 221 -31.98 2.28 8.87
C VAL A 221 -31.58 1.13 9.79
N ALA A 222 -30.99 1.48 10.93
CA ALA A 222 -30.67 0.54 11.99
C ALA A 222 -31.82 0.50 13.02
N VAL A 223 -32.34 -0.70 13.27
CA VAL A 223 -33.54 -0.95 14.08
C VAL A 223 -33.16 -1.85 15.24
N ASN A 224 -33.35 -1.36 16.46
CA ASN A 224 -33.12 -2.15 17.67
C ASN A 224 -34.40 -2.88 18.03
N ILE A 225 -34.29 -4.19 18.22
CA ILE A 225 -35.38 -5.06 18.65
C ILE A 225 -35.01 -5.79 19.93
N GLU A 226 -35.99 -5.96 20.82
CA GLU A 226 -35.87 -6.73 22.07
C GLU A 226 -37.11 -7.63 22.22
N ASN A 227 -36.89 -8.92 22.48
CA ASN A 227 -37.97 -9.84 22.76
C ASN A 227 -38.45 -9.64 24.19
N ALA A 228 -39.59 -8.96 24.36
CA ALA A 228 -40.20 -8.77 25.67
C ALA A 228 -41.17 -9.91 26.06
N GLY A 229 -41.27 -10.94 25.22
CA GLY A 229 -42.09 -12.12 25.45
C GLY A 229 -41.33 -13.27 26.11
N PHE A 230 -42.06 -14.33 26.41
CA PHE A 230 -41.54 -15.56 27.02
C PHE A 230 -41.28 -16.69 26.01
N LYS A 231 -41.53 -16.45 24.72
CA LYS A 231 -41.32 -17.42 23.63
C LYS A 231 -40.26 -16.89 22.65
N PRO A 232 -39.44 -17.75 22.03
CA PRO A 232 -38.52 -17.33 20.99
C PRO A 232 -39.28 -16.82 19.76
N LEU A 233 -38.78 -15.73 19.16
CA LEU A 233 -39.21 -15.28 17.83
C LEU A 233 -38.30 -15.94 16.79
N GLU A 234 -38.88 -16.63 15.82
CA GLU A 234 -38.13 -17.33 14.76
C GLU A 234 -38.56 -16.81 13.38
N ASN A 235 -37.58 -16.37 12.58
CA ASN A 235 -37.69 -15.96 11.18
C ASN A 235 -39.00 -15.26 10.80
N PRO A 236 -39.26 -14.06 11.36
CA PRO A 236 -40.52 -13.39 11.14
C PRO A 236 -40.62 -12.79 9.73
N THR A 237 -41.78 -12.94 9.08
CA THR A 237 -42.02 -12.56 7.67
C THR A 237 -42.52 -11.11 7.48
N TYR A 238 -42.05 -10.16 8.30
CA TYR A 238 -42.46 -8.75 8.19
C TYR A 238 -41.73 -8.02 7.07
N LYS A 239 -42.45 -7.15 6.37
CA LYS A 239 -41.89 -6.25 5.36
C LYS A 239 -41.67 -4.88 5.98
N TYR A 240 -40.58 -4.23 5.60
CA TYR A 240 -40.23 -2.91 6.09
C TYR A 240 -40.22 -1.92 4.93
N VAL A 241 -40.74 -0.72 5.14
CA VAL A 241 -40.83 0.31 4.11
C VAL A 241 -40.37 1.64 4.68
N LEU A 242 -39.52 2.34 3.94
CA LEU A 242 -39.18 3.73 4.19
C LEU A 242 -40.23 4.62 3.54
N LYS A 243 -40.91 5.42 4.36
CA LYS A 243 -41.93 6.37 3.94
C LYS A 243 -41.39 7.79 4.02
N THR A 244 -41.56 8.52 2.91
CA THR A 244 -41.16 9.92 2.80
C THR A 244 -42.26 10.86 3.29
N ALA A 245 -41.92 12.14 3.52
CA ALA A 245 -42.91 13.15 3.93
C ALA A 245 -44.04 13.36 2.90
N SER A 246 -43.78 13.13 1.60
CA SER A 246 -44.82 13.15 0.55
C SER A 246 -45.73 11.91 0.58
N GLY A 247 -45.36 10.88 1.33
CA GLY A 247 -46.07 9.61 1.43
C GLY A 247 -45.66 8.57 0.38
N SER A 248 -44.57 8.80 -0.36
CA SER A 248 -43.96 7.77 -1.21
C SER A 248 -43.27 6.71 -0.36
N ASN A 249 -43.41 5.45 -0.78
CA ASN A 249 -42.95 4.26 -0.08
C ASN A 249 -41.79 3.60 -0.84
N TYR A 250 -40.69 3.32 -0.15
CA TYR A 250 -39.51 2.64 -0.68
C TYR A 250 -39.26 1.37 0.13
N PRO A 251 -39.37 0.17 -0.46
CA PRO A 251 -39.11 -1.08 0.25
C PRO A 251 -37.70 -1.10 0.85
N LEU A 252 -37.60 -1.49 2.12
CA LEU A 252 -36.35 -1.65 2.84
C LEU A 252 -35.90 -3.11 2.72
N VAL A 253 -34.69 -3.32 2.23
CA VAL A 253 -34.07 -4.64 2.08
C VAL A 253 -33.13 -4.87 3.26
N PRO A 254 -33.21 -6.00 3.98
CA PRO A 254 -32.32 -6.31 5.10
C PRO A 254 -30.88 -6.62 4.65
N ASP A 255 -29.90 -6.36 5.53
CA ASP A 255 -28.56 -6.92 5.38
C ASP A 255 -28.54 -8.43 5.66
N ASN A 256 -27.43 -9.10 5.38
CA ASN A 256 -27.35 -10.56 5.48
C ASN A 256 -27.68 -11.09 6.88
N ILE A 257 -27.21 -10.40 7.92
CA ILE A 257 -27.41 -10.78 9.34
C ILE A 257 -28.86 -10.46 9.81
N SER A 258 -29.56 -9.61 9.04
CA SER A 258 -30.92 -9.15 9.31
C SER A 258 -31.99 -9.86 8.47
N LYS A 259 -31.61 -10.69 7.48
CA LYS A 259 -32.54 -11.47 6.64
C LYS A 259 -33.27 -12.54 7.43
N GLU A 260 -32.50 -13.41 8.09
CA GLU A 260 -33.00 -14.48 8.93
C GLU A 260 -32.46 -14.29 10.34
N TYR A 261 -33.35 -14.17 11.31
CA TYR A 261 -32.96 -13.96 12.69
C TYR A 261 -33.90 -14.66 13.67
N LYS A 262 -33.28 -15.15 14.74
CA LYS A 262 -33.94 -15.65 15.94
C LYS A 262 -33.72 -14.66 17.08
N LEU A 263 -34.72 -14.52 17.95
CA LEU A 263 -34.64 -13.69 19.15
C LEU A 263 -35.17 -14.48 20.35
N GLN A 264 -34.29 -14.88 21.26
CA GLN A 264 -34.65 -15.53 22.52
C GLN A 264 -35.35 -14.54 23.47
N PRO A 265 -36.11 -15.02 24.47
CA PRO A 265 -36.66 -14.14 25.50
C PRO A 265 -35.60 -13.21 26.12
N SER A 266 -35.92 -11.92 26.20
CA SER A 266 -35.01 -10.84 26.68
C SER A 266 -33.76 -10.56 25.83
N GLU A 267 -33.56 -11.24 24.71
CA GLU A 267 -32.45 -10.97 23.79
C GLU A 267 -32.67 -9.66 23.02
N LYS A 268 -31.59 -8.91 22.79
CA LYS A 268 -31.56 -7.68 22.00
C LYS A 268 -30.74 -7.89 20.73
N LYS A 269 -31.23 -7.39 19.61
CA LYS A 269 -30.50 -7.40 18.33
C LYS A 269 -30.72 -6.10 17.59
N THR A 270 -29.73 -5.68 16.80
CA THR A 270 -29.88 -4.57 15.86
C THR A 270 -29.96 -5.15 14.45
N LEU A 271 -31.03 -4.82 13.74
CA LEU A 271 -31.24 -5.15 12.34
C LEU A 271 -30.91 -3.93 11.48
N ASN A 272 -30.28 -4.12 10.31
CA ASN A 272 -30.04 -3.04 9.36
C ASN A 272 -30.80 -3.29 8.07
N PHE A 273 -31.43 -2.24 7.57
CA PHE A 273 -32.14 -2.27 6.30
C PHE A 273 -31.69 -1.12 5.41
N MET A 274 -31.65 -1.33 4.09
CA MET A 274 -31.25 -0.34 3.10
C MET A 274 -32.33 -0.18 2.04
N THR A 275 -32.48 1.03 1.51
CA THR A 275 -33.21 1.27 0.27
C THR A 275 -32.54 2.35 -0.57
N ALA A 276 -32.79 2.38 -1.88
CA ALA A 276 -32.36 3.45 -2.76
C ALA A 276 -33.50 4.44 -2.96
N VAL A 277 -33.24 5.71 -2.64
CA VAL A 277 -34.19 6.81 -2.83
C VAL A 277 -33.60 7.77 -3.87
N PRO A 278 -34.32 8.13 -4.95
CA PRO A 278 -33.81 9.09 -5.94
C PRO A 278 -33.36 10.41 -5.31
N LYS A 279 -32.26 11.00 -5.82
CA LYS A 279 -31.64 12.21 -5.24
C LYS A 279 -32.55 13.43 -5.17
N ASN A 280 -33.55 13.52 -6.05
CA ASN A 280 -34.52 14.63 -6.09
C ASN A 280 -35.57 14.56 -4.96
N ILE A 281 -35.62 13.46 -4.20
CA ILE A 281 -36.56 13.27 -3.10
C ILE A 281 -36.01 13.86 -1.81
N ILE A 282 -36.83 14.64 -1.12
CA ILE A 282 -36.46 15.27 0.15
C ILE A 282 -36.48 14.22 1.28
N LEU A 283 -35.35 14.06 1.96
CA LEU A 283 -35.14 13.06 3.02
C LEU A 283 -35.42 13.62 4.44
N ASN A 284 -36.37 14.55 4.58
CA ASN A 284 -36.79 15.07 5.87
C ASN A 284 -38.03 14.32 6.39
N LYS A 285 -38.18 14.25 7.73
CA LYS A 285 -39.34 13.64 8.40
C LYS A 285 -39.68 12.23 7.86
N LEU A 286 -38.64 11.42 7.63
CA LEU A 286 -38.83 10.05 7.16
C LEU A 286 -39.49 9.21 8.26
N GLU A 287 -40.26 8.21 7.85
CA GLU A 287 -40.83 7.21 8.74
C GLU A 287 -40.44 5.82 8.25
N MET A 288 -40.28 4.87 9.16
CA MET A 288 -40.21 3.46 8.84
C MET A 288 -41.54 2.81 9.20
N GLN A 289 -42.14 2.11 8.25
CA GLN A 289 -43.37 1.36 8.44
C GLN A 289 -43.10 -0.14 8.44
N VAL A 290 -43.69 -0.84 9.41
CA VAL A 290 -43.68 -2.30 9.50
C VAL A 290 -44.99 -2.82 8.95
N LEU A 291 -44.90 -3.71 7.97
CA LEU A 291 -46.02 -4.33 7.29
C LEU A 291 -46.04 -5.83 7.57
N THR A 292 -47.23 -6.38 7.80
CA THR A 292 -47.47 -7.83 7.80
C THR A 292 -48.28 -8.21 6.58
N GLU A 293 -47.98 -9.35 5.98
CA GLU A 293 -48.83 -9.93 4.95
C GLU A 293 -49.98 -10.68 5.62
N ASP A 294 -51.21 -10.41 5.19
CA ASP A 294 -52.37 -11.23 5.51
C ASP A 294 -52.64 -12.13 4.29
N GLU A 295 -52.20 -13.39 4.37
CA GLU A 295 -52.26 -14.35 3.25
C GLU A 295 -53.69 -14.59 2.75
N THR A 296 -54.66 -14.58 3.67
CA THR A 296 -56.08 -14.79 3.33
C THR A 296 -56.65 -13.58 2.58
N LEU A 297 -56.26 -12.37 2.98
CA LEU A 297 -56.69 -11.13 2.31
C LEU A 297 -55.81 -10.76 1.10
N LYS A 298 -54.66 -11.45 0.92
CA LYS A 298 -53.61 -11.13 -0.07
C LYS A 298 -53.20 -9.66 -0.02
N MET A 299 -53.03 -9.12 1.19
CA MET A 299 -52.85 -7.68 1.43
C MET A 299 -51.77 -7.42 2.48
N ASN A 300 -50.95 -6.39 2.25
CA ASN A 300 -49.96 -5.93 3.23
C ASN A 300 -50.60 -4.90 4.18
N LEU A 301 -50.78 -5.29 5.43
CA LEU A 301 -51.36 -4.46 6.49
C LEU A 301 -50.25 -3.75 7.28
N PRO A 302 -50.29 -2.42 7.42
CA PRO A 302 -49.34 -1.72 8.29
C PRO A 302 -49.71 -1.95 9.76
N ILE A 303 -48.71 -2.32 10.57
CA ILE A 303 -48.89 -2.67 11.99
C ILE A 303 -48.10 -1.76 12.94
N ALA A 304 -47.14 -1.00 12.43
CA ALA A 304 -46.42 0.00 13.19
C ALA A 304 -45.79 1.05 12.26
N THR A 305 -45.72 2.29 12.73
CA THR A 305 -44.99 3.37 12.05
C THR A 305 -44.07 4.05 13.08
N LEU A 306 -42.79 4.12 12.76
CA LEU A 306 -41.76 4.73 13.60
C LEU A 306 -41.16 5.93 12.88
N SER A 307 -41.17 7.10 13.53
CA SER A 307 -40.47 8.29 13.04
C SER A 307 -38.97 8.05 13.06
N LEU A 308 -38.31 8.35 11.94
CA LEU A 308 -36.86 8.30 11.85
C LEU A 308 -36.25 9.59 12.42
N PRO A 309 -35.11 9.51 13.13
CA PRO A 309 -34.34 10.70 13.48
C PRO A 309 -33.87 11.41 12.21
N GLN A 310 -33.53 12.69 12.30
CA GLN A 310 -32.83 13.34 11.18
C GLN A 310 -31.57 12.57 10.85
N SER A 311 -31.30 12.39 9.56
CA SER A 311 -30.10 11.68 9.11
C SER A 311 -28.87 12.40 9.62
N ASN A 312 -27.99 11.65 10.28
CA ASN A 312 -26.66 12.15 10.64
C ASN A 312 -25.78 12.07 9.40
N ALA A 313 -25.92 13.05 8.49
CA ALA A 313 -25.10 13.14 7.27
C ALA A 313 -23.59 13.17 7.57
N GLY A 314 -23.18 13.62 8.76
CA GLY A 314 -21.79 13.60 9.22
C GLY A 314 -21.19 12.20 9.42
N ASN A 315 -22.00 11.14 9.47
CA ASN A 315 -21.52 9.76 9.69
C ASN A 315 -21.27 8.97 8.41
N SER A 316 -21.75 9.42 7.25
CA SER A 316 -21.57 8.70 5.98
C SER A 316 -20.28 9.06 5.26
N SER A 317 -19.88 10.33 5.28
CA SER A 317 -18.66 10.83 4.61
C SER A 317 -17.62 11.31 5.63
N VAL A 318 -16.48 10.62 5.68
CA VAL A 318 -15.30 10.98 6.47
C VAL A 318 -14.46 11.95 5.65
N ALA A 319 -14.19 13.13 6.19
CA ALA A 319 -13.34 14.12 5.53
C ALA A 319 -11.90 13.59 5.39
N PRO A 320 -11.13 14.07 4.38
CA PRO A 320 -9.72 13.71 4.23
C PRO A 320 -8.94 13.87 5.55
N ASN A 321 -8.04 12.93 5.82
CA ASN A 321 -7.19 12.89 7.02
C ASN A 321 -7.92 12.75 8.37
N LYS A 322 -9.25 12.55 8.39
CA LYS A 322 -10.02 12.28 9.60
C LYS A 322 -10.23 10.78 9.81
N GLU A 323 -10.39 10.40 11.07
CA GLU A 323 -10.71 9.04 11.46
C GLU A 323 -12.21 8.85 11.67
N LYS A 324 -12.67 7.60 11.51
CA LYS A 324 -14.01 7.16 11.85
C LYS A 324 -13.91 6.00 12.84
N ILE A 325 -14.70 6.04 13.91
CA ILE A 325 -14.81 4.91 14.84
C ILE A 325 -15.96 4.03 14.38
N ILE A 326 -15.66 2.79 14.01
CA ILE A 326 -16.64 1.75 13.70
C ILE A 326 -16.77 0.78 14.87
N LYS A 327 -17.91 0.08 14.94
CA LYS A 327 -18.14 -0.98 15.92
C LYS A 327 -18.11 -2.33 15.23
N ILE A 328 -17.23 -3.21 15.68
CA ILE A 328 -17.16 -4.61 15.27
C ILE A 328 -17.56 -5.42 16.49
N ASN A 329 -18.79 -5.93 16.50
CA ASN A 329 -19.45 -6.43 17.72
C ASN A 329 -19.43 -5.33 18.81
N ASP A 330 -18.94 -5.64 20.01
CA ASP A 330 -18.78 -4.68 21.10
C ASP A 330 -17.45 -3.89 21.04
N SER A 331 -16.58 -4.19 20.08
CA SER A 331 -15.27 -3.55 19.97
C SER A 331 -15.29 -2.29 19.11
N LYS A 332 -14.61 -1.25 19.58
CA LYS A 332 -14.39 0.01 18.85
C LYS A 332 -13.10 -0.06 18.06
N VAL A 333 -13.18 0.16 16.76
CA VAL A 333 -12.01 0.23 15.87
C VAL A 333 -12.00 1.58 15.17
N SER A 334 -10.89 2.31 15.23
CA SER A 334 -10.68 3.52 14.44
C SER A 334 -10.19 3.14 13.04
N THR A 335 -10.72 3.82 12.03
CA THR A 335 -10.39 3.63 10.63
C THR A 335 -10.08 4.96 9.96
N LYS A 336 -8.99 5.03 9.18
CA LYS A 336 -8.52 6.26 8.56
C LYS A 336 -7.68 5.99 7.31
N ILE A 337 -7.79 6.85 6.29
CA ILE A 337 -6.76 6.93 5.23
C ILE A 337 -5.61 7.81 5.74
N VAL A 338 -4.40 7.27 5.73
CA VAL A 338 -3.21 7.94 6.25
C VAL A 338 -2.44 8.66 5.16
N THR A 339 -2.24 8.01 4.03
CA THR A 339 -1.51 8.54 2.86
C THR A 339 -2.16 8.06 1.58
N GLY A 340 -1.94 8.79 0.49
CA GLY A 340 -2.37 8.42 -0.83
C GLY A 340 -1.38 8.90 -1.90
N TRP A 341 -1.21 8.08 -2.94
CA TRP A 341 -0.35 8.35 -4.08
C TRP A 341 -1.14 8.14 -5.37
N SER A 342 -0.78 8.91 -6.39
CA SER A 342 -1.26 8.71 -7.76
C SER A 342 -0.07 8.46 -8.67
N ASN A 343 -0.09 7.33 -9.35
CA ASN A 343 0.92 6.96 -10.32
C ASN A 343 0.30 6.90 -11.72
N GLN A 344 0.54 7.94 -12.50
CA GLN A 344 -0.06 8.09 -13.83
C GLN A 344 0.75 7.31 -14.88
N SER A 345 0.07 6.44 -15.63
CA SER A 345 0.56 5.75 -16.84
C SER A 345 -0.10 6.32 -18.12
N PHE A 346 -0.08 5.58 -19.23
CA PHE A 346 -0.64 6.03 -20.52
C PHE A 346 -2.16 6.24 -20.49
N ASP A 347 -2.91 5.22 -20.06
CA ASP A 347 -4.38 5.19 -20.09
C ASP A 347 -4.99 5.20 -18.68
N GLN A 348 -4.17 5.02 -17.65
CA GLN A 348 -4.61 4.79 -16.28
C GLN A 348 -3.88 5.70 -15.27
N ASN A 349 -4.58 6.02 -14.19
CA ASN A 349 -4.02 6.49 -12.94
C ASN A 349 -4.15 5.36 -11.94
N GLU A 350 -3.03 4.83 -11.47
CA GLU A 350 -3.02 3.90 -10.36
C GLU A 350 -3.06 4.70 -9.05
N ILE A 351 -4.10 4.50 -8.25
CA ILE A 351 -4.31 5.16 -6.96
C ILE A 351 -3.95 4.16 -5.88
N THR A 352 -2.95 4.50 -5.07
CA THR A 352 -2.51 3.69 -3.92
C THR A 352 -2.83 4.43 -2.64
N LEU A 353 -3.53 3.78 -1.70
CA LEU A 353 -3.94 4.35 -0.43
C LEU A 353 -3.44 3.48 0.72
N THR A 354 -2.95 4.11 1.78
CA THR A 354 -2.71 3.43 3.06
C THR A 354 -3.92 3.62 3.97
N PHE A 355 -4.67 2.55 4.18
CA PHE A 355 -5.83 2.51 5.07
C PHE A 355 -5.45 1.86 6.40
N GLN A 356 -5.61 2.58 7.51
CA GLN A 356 -5.23 2.11 8.84
C GLN A 356 -6.46 1.68 9.65
N PHE A 357 -6.36 0.51 10.28
CA PHE A 357 -7.23 0.08 11.37
C PHE A 357 -6.49 0.26 12.71
N GLU A 358 -7.19 0.69 13.75
CA GLU A 358 -6.65 0.78 15.11
C GLU A 358 -7.66 0.23 16.11
N ASN A 359 -7.25 -0.76 16.89
CA ASN A 359 -8.09 -1.31 17.93
C ASN A 359 -8.10 -0.40 19.17
N LEU A 360 -9.25 0.21 19.49
CA LEU A 360 -9.40 1.09 20.65
C LEU A 360 -9.88 0.36 21.91
N THR A 361 -9.97 -0.97 21.89
CA THR A 361 -10.39 -1.77 23.05
C THR A 361 -9.24 -2.55 23.66
N ASN A 362 -9.49 -3.06 24.87
CA ASN A 362 -8.53 -3.85 25.64
C ASN A 362 -8.58 -5.35 25.30
N SER A 363 -9.32 -5.74 24.27
CA SER A 363 -9.45 -7.13 23.81
C SER A 363 -9.07 -7.26 22.34
N PRO A 364 -8.54 -8.42 21.89
CA PRO A 364 -8.30 -8.65 20.47
C PRO A 364 -9.57 -8.50 19.63
N VAL A 365 -9.44 -7.98 18.41
CA VAL A 365 -10.55 -7.80 17.47
C VAL A 365 -10.23 -8.48 16.15
N ASN A 366 -11.10 -9.37 15.70
CA ASN A 366 -11.02 -9.95 14.36
C ASN A 366 -11.64 -8.98 13.35
N ILE A 367 -10.86 -8.53 12.37
CA ILE A 367 -11.32 -7.61 11.34
C ILE A 367 -12.04 -8.41 10.24
N PRO A 368 -13.34 -8.15 10.00
CA PRO A 368 -14.04 -8.76 8.87
C PRO A 368 -13.36 -8.43 7.53
N LYS A 369 -13.54 -9.30 6.53
CA LYS A 369 -13.07 -9.06 5.16
C LYS A 369 -13.87 -7.96 4.46
N TYR A 370 -13.66 -6.71 4.89
CA TYR A 370 -14.30 -5.55 4.28
C TYR A 370 -13.93 -5.47 2.79
N GLU A 371 -14.92 -5.16 1.96
CA GLU A 371 -14.73 -4.90 0.54
C GLU A 371 -14.48 -3.40 0.33
N PHE A 372 -13.54 -3.05 -0.54
CA PHE A 372 -13.21 -1.66 -0.83
C PHE A 372 -13.51 -1.31 -2.28
N GLU A 373 -13.98 -0.09 -2.52
CA GLU A 373 -14.25 0.43 -3.85
C GLU A 373 -13.84 1.90 -3.94
N ILE A 374 -13.25 2.31 -5.07
CA ILE A 374 -13.07 3.72 -5.40
C ILE A 374 -14.28 4.19 -6.18
N ASN A 375 -14.98 5.18 -5.63
CA ASN A 375 -16.10 5.84 -6.29
C ASN A 375 -15.68 7.21 -6.82
N GLY A 376 -16.21 7.59 -7.98
CA GLY A 376 -15.89 8.83 -8.65
C GLY A 376 -17.07 9.50 -9.37
N PRO A 377 -16.79 10.51 -10.20
CA PRO A 377 -17.78 11.17 -11.04
C PRO A 377 -18.50 10.19 -11.98
N ASN A 378 -19.67 10.58 -12.49
CA ASN A 378 -20.44 9.83 -13.51
C ASN A 378 -20.79 8.38 -13.13
N GLY A 379 -20.91 8.09 -11.83
CA GLY A 379 -21.22 6.74 -11.35
C GLY A 379 -20.06 5.75 -11.43
N LEU A 380 -18.81 6.23 -11.63
CA LEU A 380 -17.62 5.39 -11.58
C LEU A 380 -17.53 4.67 -10.23
N SER A 381 -17.38 3.35 -10.27
CA SER A 381 -17.10 2.51 -9.10
C SER A 381 -16.11 1.43 -9.52
N VAL A 382 -14.94 1.39 -8.88
CA VAL A 382 -13.85 0.46 -9.18
C VAL A 382 -13.57 -0.38 -7.93
N PRO A 383 -13.78 -1.71 -7.95
CA PRO A 383 -13.48 -2.56 -6.82
C PRO A 383 -11.97 -2.68 -6.58
N ILE A 384 -11.58 -2.68 -5.31
CA ILE A 384 -10.21 -2.94 -4.87
C ILE A 384 -10.15 -4.36 -4.33
N GLN A 385 -9.26 -5.16 -4.91
CA GLN A 385 -8.95 -6.50 -4.41
C GLN A 385 -7.78 -6.39 -3.43
N THR A 386 -7.95 -6.92 -2.21
CA THR A 386 -6.88 -6.99 -1.22
C THR A 386 -6.96 -8.29 -0.43
N LYS A 387 -5.82 -8.95 -0.25
CA LYS A 387 -5.67 -10.11 0.64
C LYS A 387 -5.17 -9.72 2.03
N SER A 388 -4.88 -8.44 2.25
CA SER A 388 -4.30 -7.94 3.51
C SER A 388 -5.24 -8.06 4.72
N LEU A 389 -6.53 -8.34 4.50
CA LEU A 389 -7.52 -8.56 5.54
C LEU A 389 -7.76 -10.05 5.87
N ASP A 390 -7.08 -10.97 5.18
CA ASP A 390 -7.28 -12.39 5.40
C ASP A 390 -6.82 -12.80 6.81
N SER A 391 -7.77 -13.22 7.64
CA SER A 391 -7.56 -13.62 9.03
C SER A 391 -6.89 -12.53 9.89
N LEU A 392 -7.17 -11.25 9.60
CA LEU A 392 -6.55 -10.13 10.31
C LEU A 392 -7.11 -9.98 11.74
N VAL A 393 -6.27 -10.20 12.74
CA VAL A 393 -6.58 -9.96 14.16
C VAL A 393 -5.73 -8.81 14.69
N LEU A 394 -6.37 -7.80 15.28
CA LEU A 394 -5.71 -6.67 15.95
C LEU A 394 -5.65 -6.90 17.45
N LYS A 395 -4.45 -6.82 18.02
CA LYS A 395 -4.24 -6.78 19.47
C LYS A 395 -4.78 -5.47 20.06
N PRO A 396 -4.95 -5.38 21.39
CA PRO A 396 -5.31 -4.12 22.05
C PRO A 396 -4.37 -2.98 21.65
N LEU A 397 -4.93 -1.81 21.28
CA LEU A 397 -4.19 -0.60 20.88
C LEU A 397 -3.30 -0.78 19.63
N GLU A 398 -3.41 -1.90 18.92
CA GLU A 398 -2.62 -2.15 17.72
C GLU A 398 -3.13 -1.32 16.55
N LYS A 399 -2.20 -0.64 15.87
CA LYS A 399 -2.40 0.03 14.58
C LYS A 399 -1.92 -0.89 13.46
N ARG A 400 -2.75 -1.11 12.46
CA ARG A 400 -2.41 -1.89 11.28
C ARG A 400 -2.70 -1.11 10.00
N PRO A 401 -1.67 -0.62 9.28
CA PRO A 401 -1.83 -0.11 7.93
C PRO A 401 -2.06 -1.25 6.93
N VAL A 402 -2.90 -1.00 5.94
CA VAL A 402 -3.21 -1.88 4.80
C VAL A 402 -3.10 -1.05 3.53
N THR A 403 -2.38 -1.56 2.53
CA THR A 403 -2.29 -0.93 1.21
C THR A 403 -3.48 -1.34 0.35
N LEU A 404 -4.11 -0.35 -0.28
CA LEU A 404 -5.24 -0.50 -1.19
C LEU A 404 -4.87 0.14 -2.54
N THR A 405 -5.00 -0.60 -3.64
CA THR A 405 -4.65 -0.11 -4.97
C THR A 405 -5.84 -0.23 -5.92
N ALA A 406 -6.10 0.82 -6.70
CA ALA A 406 -7.14 0.86 -7.73
C ALA A 406 -6.63 1.52 -9.01
N ASN A 407 -7.01 0.99 -10.17
CA ASN A 407 -6.74 1.63 -11.45
C ASN A 407 -7.98 2.38 -11.92
N VAL A 408 -7.85 3.68 -12.17
CA VAL A 408 -8.90 4.51 -12.79
C VAL A 408 -8.39 5.03 -14.14
N LYS A 409 -9.29 5.37 -15.05
CA LYS A 409 -8.88 5.97 -16.33
C LYS A 409 -8.20 7.32 -16.12
N TYR A 410 -7.28 7.66 -17.02
CA TYR A 410 -6.48 8.88 -16.92
C TYR A 410 -7.31 10.18 -16.92
N ASP A 411 -8.43 10.21 -17.64
CA ASP A 411 -9.34 11.36 -17.79
C ASP A 411 -10.19 11.65 -16.55
N ILE A 412 -10.17 10.76 -15.55
CA ILE A 412 -10.90 10.92 -14.31
C ILE A 412 -10.17 11.89 -13.38
N ASP A 413 -10.88 12.92 -12.94
CA ASP A 413 -10.42 13.86 -11.91
C ASP A 413 -10.27 13.13 -10.55
N VAL A 414 -9.03 12.79 -10.22
CA VAL A 414 -8.68 12.03 -9.01
C VAL A 414 -9.04 12.76 -7.71
N SER A 415 -9.20 14.09 -7.73
CA SER A 415 -9.59 14.89 -6.56
C SER A 415 -11.05 14.66 -6.13
N LYS A 416 -11.88 14.14 -7.04
CA LYS A 416 -13.29 13.81 -6.79
C LYS A 416 -13.51 12.38 -6.34
N LEU A 417 -12.44 11.57 -6.25
CA LEU A 417 -12.53 10.19 -5.84
C LEU A 417 -12.77 10.07 -4.32
N LYS A 418 -13.45 9.00 -3.94
CA LYS A 418 -13.69 8.61 -2.55
C LYS A 418 -13.49 7.10 -2.40
N LEU A 419 -12.94 6.68 -1.27
CA LEU A 419 -12.85 5.27 -0.91
C LEU A 419 -14.11 4.86 -0.15
N GLN A 420 -14.86 3.89 -0.64
CA GLN A 420 -15.96 3.26 0.07
C GLN A 420 -15.50 1.93 0.66
N MET A 421 -15.72 1.76 1.97
CA MET A 421 -15.50 0.51 2.69
C MET A 421 -16.86 -0.13 2.98
N ASN A 422 -17.09 -1.31 2.42
CA ASN A 422 -18.33 -2.08 2.51
C ASN A 422 -18.16 -3.27 3.43
N ARG A 423 -19.21 -3.63 4.19
CA ARG A 423 -19.26 -4.88 4.95
C ARG A 423 -19.05 -6.09 4.03
N PRO A 424 -18.48 -7.19 4.54
CA PRO A 424 -18.30 -8.41 3.74
C PRO A 424 -19.63 -8.92 3.17
N SER A 425 -19.61 -9.35 1.90
CA SER A 425 -20.71 -10.10 1.28
C SER A 425 -20.56 -11.61 1.56
N ASP A 426 -21.67 -12.36 1.64
CA ASP A 426 -21.63 -13.82 1.90
C ASP A 426 -21.22 -14.62 0.64
N PRO A 427 -20.33 -15.63 0.73
CA PRO A 427 -19.90 -16.45 -0.42
C PRO A 427 -21.01 -17.31 -1.06
N GLU A 428 -22.10 -17.62 -0.35
CA GLU A 428 -23.14 -18.57 -0.81
C GLU A 428 -24.06 -18.03 -1.92
N GLN A 429 -23.86 -16.80 -2.40
CA GLN A 429 -24.73 -16.20 -3.39
C GLN A 429 -24.32 -16.41 -4.86
N LYS A 430 -23.71 -17.56 -5.18
CA LYS A 430 -23.46 -17.93 -6.58
C LYS A 430 -24.62 -18.65 -7.26
N ASP A 431 -25.57 -19.23 -6.53
CA ASP A 431 -26.68 -19.97 -7.14
C ASP A 431 -28.00 -19.79 -6.38
N ALA A 432 -28.73 -18.71 -6.65
CA ALA A 432 -30.16 -18.65 -6.33
C ALA A 432 -30.84 -17.63 -7.25
N GLN A 433 -31.29 -18.10 -8.42
CA GLN A 433 -32.20 -17.33 -9.24
C GLN A 433 -33.21 -18.25 -9.95
N LYS A 434 -34.35 -18.47 -9.29
CA LYS A 434 -35.67 -18.63 -9.91
C LYS A 434 -36.74 -18.16 -8.94
N ASP A 435 -36.81 -16.85 -8.70
CA ASP A 435 -38.13 -16.22 -8.59
C ASP A 435 -38.09 -14.72 -8.89
N THR A 436 -39.24 -14.20 -9.29
CA THR A 436 -39.49 -13.00 -10.09
C THR A 436 -39.45 -11.66 -9.34
N GLN A 437 -38.64 -11.54 -8.29
CA GLN A 437 -38.29 -10.24 -7.71
C GLN A 437 -36.81 -9.97 -7.96
N LYS A 438 -36.50 -8.84 -8.62
CA LYS A 438 -35.13 -8.30 -8.70
C LYS A 438 -34.66 -7.98 -7.28
N ASP A 439 -34.11 -8.96 -6.58
CA ASP A 439 -33.41 -8.78 -5.32
C ASP A 439 -32.24 -7.85 -5.59
N THR A 440 -32.43 -6.58 -5.28
CA THR A 440 -31.42 -5.56 -5.46
C THR A 440 -30.38 -5.79 -4.38
N LYS A 441 -29.29 -6.49 -4.72
CA LYS A 441 -28.19 -6.75 -3.79
C LYS A 441 -27.50 -5.41 -3.46
N PHE A 442 -27.77 -4.89 -2.27
CA PHE A 442 -27.10 -3.68 -1.77
C PHE A 442 -25.75 -4.04 -1.13
N LYS A 443 -24.70 -3.30 -1.48
CA LYS A 443 -23.48 -3.25 -0.67
C LYS A 443 -23.72 -2.30 0.51
N TYR A 444 -23.38 -2.73 1.72
CA TYR A 444 -23.60 -1.95 2.94
C TYR A 444 -22.32 -1.19 3.32
N PRO A 445 -22.21 0.12 3.00
CA PRO A 445 -21.06 0.91 3.38
C PRO A 445 -20.96 1.05 4.89
N GLU A 446 -19.81 0.66 5.43
CA GLU A 446 -19.41 0.95 6.80
C GLU A 446 -18.73 2.34 6.88
N GLY A 447 -18.17 2.85 5.77
CA GLY A 447 -17.70 4.24 5.68
C GLY A 447 -17.33 4.68 4.25
N ILE A 448 -17.52 5.97 3.96
CA ILE A 448 -17.03 6.61 2.72
C ILE A 448 -16.00 7.66 3.11
N TYR A 449 -14.77 7.53 2.63
CA TYR A 449 -13.63 8.36 3.01
C TYR A 449 -13.23 9.24 1.83
N GLY A 450 -13.14 10.56 2.07
CA GLY A 450 -12.47 11.47 1.15
C GLY A 450 -10.98 11.13 1.10
N LEU A 451 -10.41 11.08 -0.10
CA LEU A 451 -8.99 10.82 -0.26
C LEU A 451 -8.17 12.00 0.26
N PRO A 452 -6.99 11.76 0.88
CA PRO A 452 -6.02 12.82 1.12
C PRO A 452 -5.49 13.37 -0.21
N GLU A 453 -4.70 14.44 -0.13
CA GLU A 453 -3.94 14.89 -1.29
C GLU A 453 -3.04 13.76 -1.81
N LEU A 454 -3.22 13.39 -3.09
CA LEU A 454 -2.49 12.30 -3.71
C LEU A 454 -1.14 12.84 -4.22
N GLN A 455 -0.05 12.31 -3.69
CA GLN A 455 1.29 12.68 -4.17
C GLN A 455 1.56 12.00 -5.51
N SER A 456 2.11 12.73 -6.47
CA SER A 456 2.43 12.18 -7.79
C SER A 456 3.73 11.38 -7.75
N MET A 457 3.70 10.15 -8.25
CA MET A 457 4.86 9.25 -8.35
C MET A 457 5.53 9.27 -9.74
N LYS A 458 5.08 10.18 -10.62
CA LYS A 458 5.52 10.23 -12.02
C LYS A 458 6.72 11.16 -12.19
N ASN A 459 7.78 10.65 -12.82
CA ASN A 459 9.01 11.38 -13.14
C ASN A 459 9.68 12.03 -11.90
N GLN A 460 9.50 11.45 -10.72
CA GLN A 460 10.04 11.98 -9.47
C GLN A 460 11.15 11.08 -8.93
N THR A 461 12.40 11.45 -9.17
CA THR A 461 13.57 10.87 -8.51
C THR A 461 14.07 11.78 -7.39
N GLY A 462 14.71 11.20 -6.38
CA GLY A 462 15.29 11.93 -5.24
C GLY A 462 14.29 12.43 -4.19
N VAL A 463 12.99 12.19 -4.37
CA VAL A 463 11.94 12.53 -3.38
C VAL A 463 11.70 11.36 -2.44
N GLU A 464 11.68 11.62 -1.13
CA GLU A 464 11.40 10.62 -0.11
C GLU A 464 9.90 10.49 0.18
N TYR A 465 9.35 9.29 0.00
CA TYR A 465 7.95 8.97 0.25
C TYR A 465 7.78 8.22 1.57
N ASN A 466 6.77 8.61 2.34
CA ASN A 466 6.43 7.95 3.61
C ASN A 466 5.59 6.71 3.36
N VAL A 467 6.15 5.52 3.51
CA VAL A 467 5.43 4.24 3.37
C VAL A 467 5.19 3.67 4.75
N GLN A 468 3.93 3.55 5.17
CA GLN A 468 3.59 2.86 6.42
C GLN A 468 3.47 1.37 6.16
N HIS A 469 4.20 0.58 6.91
CA HIS A 469 4.24 -0.87 6.78
C HIS A 469 3.89 -1.54 8.10
N SER A 470 3.48 -2.82 8.05
CA SER A 470 3.12 -3.61 9.24
C SER A 470 4.22 -3.69 10.31
N LYS A 471 5.49 -3.48 9.91
CA LYS A 471 6.66 -3.51 10.79
C LYS A 471 7.12 -2.12 11.27
N GLY A 472 6.62 -1.04 10.69
CA GLY A 472 7.02 0.33 11.02
C GLY A 472 6.87 1.31 9.85
N ASN A 473 7.23 2.57 10.08
CA ASN A 473 7.24 3.61 9.06
C ASN A 473 8.57 3.63 8.30
N LEU A 474 8.49 3.67 6.98
CA LEU A 474 9.63 3.71 6.07
C LEU A 474 9.65 5.03 5.29
N GLY A 475 10.86 5.51 4.98
CA GLY A 475 11.07 6.47 3.90
C GLY A 475 11.59 5.73 2.69
N VAL A 476 10.94 5.84 1.53
CA VAL A 476 11.42 5.23 0.29
C VAL A 476 11.72 6.31 -0.74
N THR A 477 12.93 6.30 -1.28
CA THR A 477 13.38 7.25 -2.31
C THR A 477 13.87 6.48 -3.53
N ILE A 478 13.36 6.78 -4.72
CA ILE A 478 13.98 6.30 -5.96
C ILE A 478 15.11 7.25 -6.35
N GLU A 479 16.36 6.79 -6.25
CA GLU A 479 17.55 7.62 -6.47
C GLU A 479 17.92 7.70 -7.95
N SER A 480 17.81 6.60 -8.69
CA SER A 480 18.16 6.57 -10.12
C SER A 480 17.45 5.44 -10.86
N LEU A 481 17.28 5.63 -12.17
CA LEU A 481 16.94 4.59 -13.13
C LEU A 481 18.02 4.60 -14.22
N GLN A 482 18.64 3.45 -14.48
CA GLN A 482 19.74 3.30 -15.42
C GLN A 482 19.45 2.17 -16.40
N ARG A 483 19.76 2.38 -17.69
CA ARG A 483 19.86 1.34 -18.71
C ARG A 483 21.35 1.10 -18.99
N LEU A 484 21.82 -0.11 -18.74
CA LEU A 484 23.23 -0.49 -18.73
C LEU A 484 23.48 -1.61 -19.74
N PRO A 485 24.57 -1.59 -20.52
CA PRO A 485 24.89 -2.68 -21.44
C PRO A 485 25.19 -3.98 -20.71
N TRP A 486 24.76 -5.12 -21.26
CA TRP A 486 25.16 -6.45 -20.82
C TRP A 486 25.48 -7.36 -22.02
N VAL A 487 26.01 -8.57 -21.77
CA VAL A 487 26.47 -9.46 -22.85
C VAL A 487 25.34 -9.99 -23.73
N ASP A 488 24.13 -10.13 -23.19
CA ASP A 488 22.96 -10.72 -23.85
C ASP A 488 21.80 -9.71 -24.05
N GLY A 489 22.06 -8.41 -23.87
CA GLY A 489 21.06 -7.35 -23.94
C GLY A 489 21.44 -6.16 -23.07
N ASP A 490 20.45 -5.50 -22.50
CA ASP A 490 20.61 -4.43 -21.54
C ASP A 490 20.07 -4.83 -20.17
N ILE A 491 20.59 -4.17 -19.14
CA ILE A 491 20.11 -4.22 -17.77
C ILE A 491 19.37 -2.92 -17.50
N LEU A 492 18.11 -3.03 -17.09
CA LEU A 492 17.39 -1.92 -16.49
C LEU A 492 17.47 -2.03 -14.98
N SER A 493 18.02 -1.00 -14.34
CA SER A 493 18.26 -0.95 -12.89
C SER A 493 17.60 0.28 -12.28
N ALA A 494 16.79 0.08 -11.24
CA ALA A 494 16.23 1.14 -10.43
C ALA A 494 16.83 1.05 -9.03
N LYS A 495 17.52 2.10 -8.62
CA LYS A 495 18.06 2.24 -7.26
C LYS A 495 17.02 2.88 -6.36
N MET A 496 16.63 2.16 -5.31
CA MET A 496 15.77 2.64 -4.25
C MET A 496 16.54 2.66 -2.93
N LYS A 497 16.37 3.72 -2.16
CA LYS A 497 16.86 3.85 -0.79
C LYS A 497 15.70 3.72 0.17
N ILE A 498 15.79 2.79 1.11
CA ILE A 498 14.78 2.56 2.14
C ILE A 498 15.36 2.97 3.49
N LYS A 499 14.74 3.96 4.13
CA LYS A 499 15.06 4.51 5.44
C LYS A 499 14.12 3.98 6.50
N ASN A 500 14.65 3.47 7.60
CA ASN A 500 13.85 3.16 8.79
C ASN A 500 13.54 4.46 9.55
N LYS A 501 12.27 4.87 9.63
CA LYS A 501 11.87 6.07 10.38
C LYS A 501 11.59 5.79 11.85
N GLU A 502 11.64 4.55 12.29
CA GLU A 502 11.44 4.17 13.68
C GLU A 502 12.68 4.41 14.55
N PHE A 503 12.49 4.30 15.86
CA PHE A 503 13.56 4.32 16.87
C PHE A 503 14.03 2.91 17.28
N LYS A 504 13.54 1.88 16.58
CA LYS A 504 13.90 0.47 16.79
C LYS A 504 14.33 -0.15 15.46
N THR A 505 15.13 -1.20 15.52
CA THR A 505 15.49 -2.01 14.35
C THR A 505 14.25 -2.63 13.73
N ILE A 506 14.21 -2.67 12.40
CA ILE A 506 13.15 -3.32 11.63
C ILE A 506 13.77 -4.38 10.70
N GLN A 507 13.02 -5.46 10.50
CA GLN A 507 13.28 -6.48 9.48
C GLN A 507 12.28 -6.23 8.36
N LEU A 508 12.75 -5.95 7.15
CA LEU A 508 11.87 -5.92 5.98
C LEU A 508 11.44 -7.35 5.62
N PRO A 509 10.21 -7.52 5.09
CA PRO A 509 9.74 -8.80 4.58
C PRO A 509 10.54 -9.19 3.32
N ALA A 510 10.29 -10.41 2.81
CA ALA A 510 10.83 -10.77 1.50
C ALA A 510 10.23 -9.84 0.43
N LEU A 511 11.10 -9.33 -0.45
CA LEU A 511 10.75 -8.33 -1.45
C LEU A 511 10.77 -8.94 -2.85
N GLU A 512 9.91 -8.42 -3.72
CA GLU A 512 9.92 -8.70 -5.16
C GLU A 512 9.82 -7.40 -5.94
N GLY A 513 10.46 -7.37 -7.11
CA GLY A 513 10.43 -6.23 -7.99
C GLY A 513 9.62 -6.54 -9.23
N VAL A 514 8.83 -5.57 -9.69
CA VAL A 514 8.04 -5.71 -10.92
C VAL A 514 8.34 -4.52 -11.82
N TYR A 515 8.54 -4.80 -13.11
CA TYR A 515 8.68 -3.79 -14.14
C TYR A 515 7.58 -3.92 -15.19
N LYS A 516 7.10 -2.77 -15.67
CA LYS A 516 6.27 -2.66 -16.87
C LYS A 516 6.90 -1.68 -17.85
N LEU A 517 6.87 -2.01 -19.14
CA LEU A 517 7.30 -1.14 -20.23
C LEU A 517 6.09 -0.82 -21.12
N ASP A 518 5.78 0.45 -21.32
CA ASP A 518 4.65 0.88 -22.14
C ASP A 518 3.34 0.11 -21.82
N THR A 519 3.08 -0.12 -20.53
CA THR A 519 1.97 -0.92 -19.94
C THR A 519 2.11 -2.44 -20.01
N ALA A 520 3.05 -2.99 -20.78
CA ALA A 520 3.28 -4.43 -20.87
C ALA A 520 4.12 -4.94 -19.68
N ASP A 521 3.70 -6.05 -19.09
CA ASP A 521 4.47 -6.77 -18.07
C ASP A 521 5.74 -7.37 -18.69
N ILE A 522 6.86 -7.26 -17.98
CA ILE A 522 8.10 -7.95 -18.36
C ILE A 522 8.04 -9.38 -17.84
N THR A 523 8.09 -10.36 -18.74
CA THR A 523 8.10 -11.80 -18.40
C THR A 523 9.48 -12.33 -17.96
N GLY A 524 10.54 -11.52 -18.11
CA GLY A 524 11.89 -11.83 -17.65
C GLY A 524 12.03 -11.84 -16.13
N LYS A 525 13.03 -12.59 -15.62
CA LYS A 525 13.36 -12.64 -14.19
C LYS A 525 13.78 -11.25 -13.71
N THR A 526 12.96 -10.63 -12.86
CA THR A 526 13.33 -9.42 -12.13
C THR A 526 13.98 -9.80 -10.81
N GLN A 527 15.18 -9.32 -10.57
CA GLN A 527 15.94 -9.54 -9.34
C GLN A 527 15.85 -8.31 -8.43
N VAL A 528 15.70 -8.57 -7.12
CA VAL A 528 15.84 -7.56 -6.07
C VAL A 528 17.17 -7.80 -5.39
N VAL A 529 18.11 -6.89 -5.60
CA VAL A 529 19.44 -6.93 -5.00
C VAL A 529 19.46 -5.98 -3.82
N SER A 530 19.86 -6.48 -2.65
CA SER A 530 20.06 -5.64 -1.47
C SER A 530 21.55 -5.43 -1.19
N SER A 531 21.92 -4.21 -0.83
CA SER A 531 23.24 -3.91 -0.26
C SER A 531 23.50 -4.67 1.05
N ASN A 532 22.43 -5.05 1.75
CA ASN A 532 22.41 -5.88 2.94
C ASN A 532 21.52 -7.10 2.72
N GLY A 533 22.13 -8.29 2.58
CA GLY A 533 21.39 -9.53 2.33
C GLY A 533 20.42 -9.96 3.44
N ALA A 534 20.56 -9.45 4.67
CA ALA A 534 19.68 -9.75 5.79
C ALA A 534 18.41 -8.89 5.81
N LEU A 535 18.31 -7.81 5.02
CA LEU A 535 17.15 -6.89 4.99
C LEU A 535 16.76 -6.32 6.38
N ILE A 536 17.76 -6.17 7.27
CA ILE A 536 17.65 -5.56 8.61
C ILE A 536 18.09 -4.11 8.54
N ILE A 537 17.29 -3.20 9.07
CA ILE A 537 17.62 -1.76 9.08
C ILE A 537 17.57 -1.26 10.53
N GLY A 538 18.69 -0.75 11.04
CA GLY A 538 18.76 -0.15 12.38
C GLY A 538 17.91 1.13 12.49
N PRO A 539 17.73 1.67 13.71
CA PRO A 539 16.99 2.91 13.92
C PRO A 539 17.57 4.07 13.11
N LYS A 540 16.74 4.75 12.31
CA LYS A 540 17.15 5.89 11.46
C LYS A 540 18.17 5.57 10.35
N GLU A 541 18.55 4.30 10.19
CA GLU A 541 19.46 3.85 9.15
C GLU A 541 18.75 3.63 7.82
N GLU A 542 19.55 3.40 6.78
CA GLU A 542 19.12 3.29 5.38
C GLU A 542 19.74 2.04 4.74
N VAL A 543 19.01 1.43 3.82
CA VAL A 543 19.50 0.34 2.95
C VAL A 543 19.21 0.67 1.50
N ASP A 544 20.17 0.38 0.62
CA ASP A 544 19.97 0.46 -0.82
C ASP A 544 19.44 -0.88 -1.36
N ILE A 545 18.36 -0.79 -2.14
CA ILE A 545 17.71 -1.87 -2.88
C ILE A 545 17.79 -1.54 -4.37
N TYR A 546 18.17 -2.51 -5.19
CA TYR A 546 18.21 -2.40 -6.64
C TYR A 546 17.19 -3.36 -7.23
N ILE A 547 16.29 -2.85 -8.06
CA ILE A 547 15.36 -3.68 -8.82
C ILE A 547 15.90 -3.76 -10.23
N VAL A 548 16.29 -4.95 -10.65
CA VAL A 548 17.07 -5.17 -11.87
C VAL A 548 16.38 -6.19 -12.76
N THR A 549 16.21 -5.86 -14.03
CA THR A 549 15.67 -6.77 -15.05
C THR A 549 16.51 -6.69 -16.34
N LYS A 550 16.50 -7.77 -17.12
CA LYS A 550 17.19 -7.84 -18.42
C LYS A 550 16.21 -7.58 -19.56
N LEU A 551 16.68 -6.86 -20.56
CA LEU A 551 15.93 -6.46 -21.75
C LEU A 551 16.72 -6.74 -23.01
N PRO A 552 16.09 -7.13 -24.13
CA PRO A 552 16.79 -7.13 -25.41
C PRO A 552 17.29 -5.72 -25.75
N SER A 553 18.52 -5.61 -26.27
CA SER A 553 19.17 -4.32 -26.53
C SER A 553 18.47 -3.47 -27.61
N TYR A 554 17.71 -4.10 -28.50
CA TYR A 554 16.93 -3.42 -29.54
C TYR A 554 15.56 -2.91 -29.03
N LEU A 555 15.15 -3.27 -27.81
CA LEU A 555 13.85 -2.88 -27.29
C LEU A 555 13.91 -1.40 -26.84
N ASP A 556 13.10 -0.58 -27.48
CA ASP A 556 12.83 0.78 -27.03
C ASP A 556 11.50 0.85 -26.28
N PHE A 557 11.38 1.84 -25.40
CA PHE A 557 10.18 2.09 -24.63
C PHE A 557 10.01 3.59 -24.41
N SER A 558 8.77 4.02 -24.24
CA SER A 558 8.43 5.42 -23.96
C SER A 558 8.12 5.67 -22.48
N GLN A 559 7.83 4.62 -21.72
CA GLN A 559 7.53 4.66 -20.29
C GLN A 559 8.01 3.40 -19.59
N ILE A 560 8.57 3.58 -18.40
CA ILE A 560 8.88 2.50 -17.45
C ILE A 560 8.02 2.69 -16.21
N GLN A 561 7.46 1.60 -15.69
CA GLN A 561 6.95 1.53 -14.33
C GLN A 561 7.78 0.52 -13.55
N VAL A 562 8.13 0.87 -12.32
CA VAL A 562 8.84 0.00 -11.39
C VAL A 562 8.11 -0.04 -10.06
N ALA A 563 7.81 -1.24 -9.57
CA ALA A 563 7.16 -1.48 -8.29
C ALA A 563 8.05 -2.33 -7.38
N LEU A 564 8.06 -1.97 -6.10
CA LEU A 564 8.58 -2.82 -5.03
C LEU A 564 7.38 -3.45 -4.31
N MET A 565 7.38 -4.78 -4.24
CA MET A 565 6.32 -5.61 -3.68
C MET A 565 6.82 -6.34 -2.43
N GLU A 566 5.94 -6.49 -1.44
CA GLU A 566 6.10 -7.41 -0.31
C GLU A 566 5.53 -8.79 -0.70
N LYS A 567 6.26 -9.86 -0.39
CA LYS A 567 5.75 -11.23 -0.47
C LYS A 567 4.93 -11.55 0.78
N LEU A 568 3.63 -11.81 0.59
CA LEU A 568 2.72 -12.30 1.62
C LEU A 568 2.63 -13.85 1.66
N GLY A 569 3.17 -14.52 0.64
CA GLY A 569 3.22 -15.98 0.48
C GLY A 569 4.14 -16.37 -0.68
N GLU A 570 3.98 -17.57 -1.25
CA GLU A 570 4.79 -18.00 -2.41
C GLU A 570 4.48 -17.21 -3.70
N SER A 571 3.21 -16.93 -3.95
CA SER A 571 2.74 -16.21 -5.14
C SER A 571 2.01 -14.89 -4.82
N ASP A 572 1.71 -14.64 -3.54
CA ASP A 572 0.93 -13.48 -3.13
C ASP A 572 1.83 -12.27 -2.88
N LEU A 573 1.57 -11.21 -3.67
CA LEU A 573 2.32 -9.96 -3.62
C LEU A 573 1.41 -8.81 -3.16
N SER A 574 1.97 -7.93 -2.32
CA SER A 574 1.34 -6.67 -1.91
C SER A 574 2.22 -5.50 -2.32
N PRO A 575 1.70 -4.49 -3.04
CA PRO A 575 2.51 -3.35 -3.44
C PRO A 575 2.94 -2.53 -2.23
N MET A 576 4.25 -2.30 -2.09
CA MET A 576 4.77 -1.34 -1.12
C MET A 576 4.81 0.07 -1.71
N ILE A 577 5.35 0.19 -2.93
CA ILE A 577 5.47 1.46 -3.64
C ILE A 577 5.68 1.22 -5.13
N GLN A 578 5.20 2.14 -5.97
CA GLN A 578 5.35 2.09 -7.43
C GLN A 578 5.68 3.48 -7.97
N PHE A 579 6.53 3.50 -9.00
CA PHE A 579 6.99 4.70 -9.67
C PHE A 579 6.81 4.57 -11.17
N THR A 580 6.52 5.67 -11.85
CA THR A 580 6.50 5.73 -13.32
C THR A 580 7.49 6.76 -13.80
N ASN A 581 8.32 6.40 -14.77
CA ASN A 581 9.16 7.32 -15.53
C ASN A 581 8.75 7.29 -17.00
N GLY A 582 8.15 8.37 -17.49
CA GLY A 582 7.84 8.59 -18.90
C GLY A 582 8.87 9.49 -19.58
N GLY A 583 9.19 9.19 -20.83
CA GLY A 583 10.21 9.88 -21.62
C GLY A 583 11.58 9.18 -21.56
N LYS A 584 12.63 9.87 -22.02
CA LYS A 584 13.99 9.34 -22.01
C LYS A 584 14.49 9.17 -20.57
N LEU A 585 15.21 8.07 -20.34
CA LEU A 585 15.96 7.90 -19.10
C LEU A 585 17.06 8.95 -18.97
N SER A 586 17.43 9.27 -17.74
CA SER A 586 18.59 10.12 -17.47
C SER A 586 19.86 9.47 -18.01
N GLU A 587 20.75 10.27 -18.58
CA GLU A 587 22.06 9.78 -19.00
C GLU A 587 22.89 9.32 -17.80
N LEU A 588 23.81 8.38 -18.06
CA LEU A 588 24.77 7.93 -17.07
C LEU A 588 25.59 9.13 -16.55
N PRO A 589 25.73 9.30 -15.22
CA PRO A 589 26.57 10.35 -14.65
C PRO A 589 28.01 10.24 -15.17
N VAL A 590 28.57 11.37 -15.60
CA VAL A 590 29.94 11.44 -16.14
C VAL A 590 30.90 12.03 -15.11
N VAL A 591 31.95 11.28 -14.80
CA VAL A 591 33.05 11.67 -13.89
C VAL A 591 34.23 12.12 -14.75
N LYS A 592 34.77 13.30 -14.46
CA LYS A 592 35.96 13.81 -15.15
C LYS A 592 37.20 12.97 -14.80
N TYR A 593 38.16 12.90 -15.72
CA TYR A 593 39.43 12.23 -15.47
C TYR A 593 40.12 12.78 -14.21
N GLY A 594 40.75 11.91 -13.42
CA GLY A 594 41.42 12.25 -12.16
C GLY A 594 40.48 12.70 -11.02
N SER A 595 39.16 12.77 -11.24
CA SER A 595 38.19 13.12 -10.22
C SER A 595 37.69 11.88 -9.47
N ILE A 596 37.34 12.06 -8.20
CA ILE A 596 36.87 10.98 -7.32
C ILE A 596 35.39 10.68 -7.61
N HIS A 597 35.08 9.39 -7.73
CA HIS A 597 33.73 8.84 -7.63
C HIS A 597 33.55 8.06 -6.33
N SER A 598 32.65 8.50 -5.46
CA SER A 598 32.39 7.82 -4.18
C SER A 598 31.25 6.81 -4.29
N LEU A 599 31.58 5.53 -4.12
CA LEU A 599 30.63 4.46 -3.85
C LEU A 599 30.15 4.54 -2.40
N LYS A 600 28.84 4.65 -2.21
CA LYS A 600 28.20 4.82 -0.89
C LYS A 600 27.54 3.55 -0.36
N THR A 601 27.75 2.43 -1.03
CA THR A 601 27.19 1.13 -0.68
C THR A 601 27.63 0.73 0.73
N GLN A 602 26.67 0.52 1.63
CA GLN A 602 26.95 0.23 3.03
C GLN A 602 27.80 -1.03 3.20
N GLY A 603 28.87 -0.96 3.98
CA GLY A 603 29.82 -2.04 4.21
C GLY A 603 30.86 -2.21 3.10
N ARG A 604 30.78 -1.42 2.01
CA ARG A 604 31.70 -1.45 0.86
C ARG A 604 32.01 -0.04 0.33
N LYS A 605 31.96 0.98 1.19
CA LYS A 605 32.23 2.36 0.81
C LYS A 605 33.64 2.50 0.25
N ALA A 606 33.76 3.13 -0.91
CA ALA A 606 35.04 3.31 -1.58
C ALA A 606 35.05 4.53 -2.49
N ASP A 607 36.21 5.12 -2.69
CA ASP A 607 36.45 6.14 -3.71
C ASP A 607 37.19 5.53 -4.89
N ILE A 608 36.70 5.75 -6.10
CA ILE A 608 37.30 5.27 -7.34
C ILE A 608 37.80 6.46 -8.16
N THR A 609 39.04 6.37 -8.62
CA THR A 609 39.66 7.38 -9.50
C THR A 609 40.34 6.70 -10.68
N ALA A 610 40.06 7.13 -11.91
CA ALA A 610 40.82 6.72 -13.08
C ALA A 610 42.19 7.40 -13.08
N SER A 611 43.27 6.63 -13.22
CA SER A 611 44.64 7.15 -13.01
C SER A 611 45.59 6.97 -14.19
N ASN A 612 45.56 5.84 -14.90
CA ASN A 612 46.53 5.56 -15.96
C ASN A 612 45.85 4.84 -17.10
N SER A 613 45.66 5.53 -18.23
CA SER A 613 45.07 4.92 -19.43
C SER A 613 46.05 4.98 -20.60
N LYS A 614 46.19 3.87 -21.30
CA LYS A 614 47.07 3.75 -22.48
C LYS A 614 46.51 2.75 -23.48
N VAL A 615 47.13 2.72 -24.67
CA VAL A 615 46.70 1.85 -25.77
C VAL A 615 47.87 1.04 -26.25
N TYR A 616 47.74 -0.29 -26.27
CA TYR A 616 48.70 -1.16 -26.93
C TYR A 616 48.23 -1.38 -28.37
N PRO A 617 48.94 -0.84 -29.37
CA PRO A 617 48.52 -0.93 -30.77
C PRO A 617 48.75 -2.33 -31.32
N GLY A 618 47.77 -2.87 -32.03
CA GLY A 618 47.88 -4.12 -32.79
C GLY A 618 47.35 -3.95 -34.22
N ALA A 619 47.57 -4.97 -35.06
CA ALA A 619 47.30 -4.88 -36.50
C ALA A 619 45.81 -4.74 -36.84
N ALA A 620 44.95 -5.56 -36.20
CA ALA A 620 43.50 -5.57 -36.41
C ALA A 620 42.72 -4.98 -35.21
N ASN A 621 43.20 -5.27 -34.01
CA ASN A 621 42.66 -4.77 -32.76
C ASN A 621 43.76 -4.04 -31.97
N GLN A 622 43.34 -3.12 -31.12
CA GLN A 622 44.17 -2.44 -30.13
C GLN A 622 43.65 -2.81 -28.73
N VAL A 623 44.55 -2.90 -27.74
CA VAL A 623 44.15 -3.12 -26.34
C VAL A 623 44.06 -1.77 -25.64
N ILE A 624 42.86 -1.43 -25.19
CA ILE A 624 42.64 -0.28 -24.32
C ILE A 624 42.88 -0.74 -22.90
N TYR A 625 43.77 -0.05 -22.19
CA TYR A 625 44.20 -0.38 -20.85
C TYR A 625 43.92 0.80 -19.92
N THR A 626 43.37 0.55 -18.73
CA THR A 626 43.15 1.56 -17.70
C THR A 626 43.38 1.00 -16.30
N ASP A 627 44.21 1.68 -15.50
CA ASP A 627 44.25 1.48 -14.05
C ASP A 627 43.31 2.45 -13.34
N LEU A 628 42.58 1.91 -12.37
CA LEU A 628 41.79 2.66 -11.42
C LEU A 628 42.30 2.43 -10.00
N ILE A 629 42.27 3.48 -9.20
CA ILE A 629 42.58 3.42 -7.78
C ILE A 629 41.25 3.36 -7.02
N MET A 630 41.01 2.26 -6.32
CA MET A 630 39.86 2.09 -5.42
C MET A 630 40.33 2.16 -3.97
N LYS A 631 40.02 3.26 -3.30
CA LYS A 631 40.39 3.52 -1.91
C LYS A 631 39.24 3.19 -0.97
N SER A 632 39.48 2.37 0.04
CA SER A 632 38.47 2.03 1.06
C SER A 632 38.11 3.24 1.92
N GLN A 633 36.81 3.49 2.07
CA GLN A 633 36.24 4.50 2.97
C GLN A 633 35.53 3.87 4.18
N GLU A 634 35.75 2.57 4.41
CA GLU A 634 35.26 1.87 5.60
C GLU A 634 36.17 2.11 6.81
N GLU A 635 35.57 2.13 8.00
CA GLU A 635 36.29 2.29 9.28
C GLU A 635 36.99 1.00 9.74
N ARG A 636 36.60 -0.13 9.17
CA ARG A 636 37.14 -1.46 9.46
C ARG A 636 37.58 -2.14 8.19
N GLN A 637 38.39 -3.18 8.34
CA GLN A 637 38.79 -4.00 7.21
C GLN A 637 37.53 -4.61 6.54
N SER A 638 37.41 -4.45 5.23
CA SER A 638 36.21 -4.85 4.49
C SER A 638 36.56 -5.41 3.11
N ILE A 639 35.66 -6.22 2.58
CA ILE A 639 35.77 -6.71 1.20
C ILE A 639 35.00 -5.75 0.31
N LEU A 640 35.72 -4.99 -0.52
CA LEU A 640 35.14 -4.04 -1.46
C LEU A 640 34.35 -4.76 -2.57
N SER A 641 33.55 -4.00 -3.32
CA SER A 641 32.69 -4.54 -4.38
C SER A 641 33.49 -5.15 -5.53
N GLN A 642 32.98 -6.25 -6.11
CA GLN A 642 33.46 -6.74 -7.39
C GLN A 642 33.03 -5.76 -8.46
N MET A 643 33.96 -5.21 -9.23
CA MET A 643 33.65 -4.23 -10.25
C MET A 643 33.42 -4.91 -11.60
N VAL A 644 32.52 -4.33 -12.37
CA VAL A 644 32.28 -4.67 -13.78
C VAL A 644 32.34 -3.40 -14.60
N GLY A 645 32.86 -3.47 -15.82
CA GLY A 645 32.99 -2.29 -16.66
C GLY A 645 33.03 -2.56 -18.15
N TYR A 646 32.82 -1.49 -18.90
CA TYR A 646 32.75 -1.45 -20.36
C TYR A 646 33.43 -0.18 -20.87
N TYR A 647 34.19 -0.29 -21.95
CA TYR A 647 34.60 0.88 -22.72
C TYR A 647 33.47 1.31 -23.66
N ARG A 648 33.07 2.57 -23.59
CA ARG A 648 31.99 3.18 -24.37
C ARG A 648 32.57 4.19 -25.37
N THR A 649 32.19 4.07 -26.64
CA THR A 649 32.50 5.04 -27.70
C THR A 649 31.52 6.21 -27.73
N ASP A 650 31.86 7.28 -28.45
CA ASP A 650 31.00 8.46 -28.64
C ASP A 650 29.69 8.14 -29.40
N ASP A 651 29.70 7.10 -30.23
CA ASP A 651 28.52 6.58 -30.93
C ASP A 651 27.71 5.53 -30.13
N GLY A 652 28.07 5.28 -28.87
CA GLY A 652 27.28 4.44 -27.96
C GLY A 652 27.51 2.93 -28.08
N ARG A 653 28.58 2.48 -28.75
CA ARG A 653 29.00 1.06 -28.72
C ARG A 653 29.74 0.75 -27.43
N TYR A 654 29.60 -0.49 -26.97
CA TYR A 654 30.17 -0.96 -25.70
C TYR A 654 31.07 -2.18 -25.91
N TYR A 655 32.23 -2.17 -25.25
CA TYR A 655 33.20 -3.27 -25.23
C TYR A 655 33.43 -3.70 -23.79
N LYS A 656 33.03 -4.92 -23.43
CA LYS A 656 33.18 -5.43 -22.06
C LYS A 656 34.66 -5.48 -21.67
N ALA A 657 35.00 -4.92 -20.52
CA ALA A 657 36.35 -4.96 -19.99
C ALA A 657 36.56 -6.21 -19.13
N ASN A 658 37.74 -6.81 -19.25
CA ASN A 658 38.29 -7.71 -18.25
C ASN A 658 38.85 -6.85 -17.13
N ILE A 659 38.48 -7.14 -15.88
CA ILE A 659 38.92 -6.39 -14.70
C ILE A 659 39.63 -7.33 -13.74
N THR A 660 40.89 -7.00 -13.44
CA THR A 660 41.70 -7.66 -12.43
C THR A 660 41.74 -6.77 -11.19
N GLN A 661 41.33 -7.31 -10.04
CA GLN A 661 41.28 -6.60 -8.75
C GLN A 661 41.76 -7.50 -7.60
N ILE A 662 42.10 -6.89 -6.46
CA ILE A 662 42.38 -7.64 -5.24
C ILE A 662 41.12 -8.36 -4.73
N GLN A 663 41.33 -9.56 -4.17
CA GLN A 663 40.26 -10.46 -3.76
C GLN A 663 40.11 -10.51 -2.23
N GLY A 664 41.16 -10.10 -1.52
CA GLY A 664 41.23 -10.09 -0.06
C GLY A 664 40.62 -8.84 0.57
N PRO A 665 40.44 -8.86 1.89
CA PRO A 665 39.92 -7.74 2.65
C PRO A 665 40.91 -6.56 2.66
N THR A 666 40.38 -5.36 2.44
CA THR A 666 41.13 -4.09 2.36
C THR A 666 41.07 -3.35 3.68
N ASN A 667 42.22 -2.84 4.15
CA ASN A 667 42.29 -2.04 5.36
C ASN A 667 41.57 -0.69 5.20
N PRO A 668 41.14 -0.04 6.30
CA PRO A 668 40.66 1.34 6.25
C PRO A 668 41.65 2.25 5.52
N GLN A 669 41.16 3.10 4.61
CA GLN A 669 41.99 3.97 3.75
C GLN A 669 42.97 3.26 2.82
N GLY A 670 42.99 1.93 2.79
CA GLY A 670 43.81 1.13 1.89
C GLY A 670 43.43 1.37 0.43
N GLN A 671 44.43 1.43 -0.44
CA GLN A 671 44.26 1.70 -1.87
C GLN A 671 44.52 0.43 -2.67
N ASN A 672 43.58 0.07 -3.53
CA ASN A 672 43.68 -1.09 -4.40
C ASN A 672 43.76 -0.64 -5.85
N ILE A 673 44.63 -1.27 -6.63
CA ILE A 673 44.66 -1.09 -8.08
C ILE A 673 43.67 -2.06 -8.71
N LEU A 674 42.81 -1.52 -9.58
CA LEU A 674 41.96 -2.27 -10.48
C LEU A 674 42.46 -2.03 -11.89
N THR A 675 42.87 -3.08 -12.58
CA THR A 675 43.34 -2.99 -13.96
C THR A 675 42.22 -3.48 -14.88
N ALA A 676 41.75 -2.59 -15.75
CA ALA A 676 40.68 -2.85 -16.69
C ALA A 676 41.19 -2.80 -18.14
N TRP A 677 40.83 -3.78 -18.96
CA TRP A 677 41.24 -3.79 -20.37
C TRP A 677 40.24 -4.45 -21.31
N ALA A 678 40.26 -4.04 -22.58
CA ALA A 678 39.48 -4.67 -23.64
C ALA A 678 40.20 -4.61 -24.99
N LYS A 679 40.00 -5.63 -25.83
CA LYS A 679 40.39 -5.59 -27.25
C LYS A 679 39.31 -4.86 -28.03
N VAL A 680 39.69 -3.78 -28.71
CA VAL A 680 38.80 -2.90 -29.49
C VAL A 680 39.33 -2.83 -30.92
N PRO A 681 38.48 -2.75 -31.96
CA PRO A 681 38.95 -2.56 -33.33
C PRO A 681 39.86 -1.33 -33.47
N SER A 682 40.92 -1.46 -34.26
CA SER A 682 41.89 -0.37 -34.47
C SER A 682 41.28 0.85 -35.21
N SER A 683 40.06 0.72 -35.76
CA SER A 683 39.31 1.83 -36.37
C SER A 683 38.64 2.76 -35.35
N ILE A 684 38.56 2.37 -34.08
CA ILE A 684 38.00 3.21 -33.01
C ILE A 684 39.05 4.21 -32.56
N ASP A 685 38.67 5.48 -32.45
CA ASP A 685 39.53 6.50 -31.82
C ASP A 685 39.53 6.31 -30.30
N PRO A 686 40.65 5.87 -29.70
CA PRO A 686 40.69 5.58 -28.27
C PRO A 686 40.48 6.84 -27.43
N LYS A 687 40.84 8.04 -27.92
CA LYS A 687 40.73 9.29 -27.16
C LYS A 687 39.28 9.70 -26.89
N LYS A 688 38.32 9.11 -27.60
CA LYS A 688 36.89 9.35 -27.42
C LYS A 688 36.22 8.32 -26.51
N LEU A 689 36.97 7.37 -25.97
CA LEU A 689 36.44 6.36 -25.08
C LEU A 689 36.18 6.89 -23.68
N GLN A 690 35.08 6.45 -23.10
CA GLN A 690 34.80 6.55 -21.67
C GLN A 690 34.77 5.15 -21.07
N PHE A 691 35.17 5.02 -19.80
CA PHE A 691 35.06 3.76 -19.08
C PHE A 691 33.83 3.78 -18.17
N VAL A 692 32.83 2.99 -18.52
CA VAL A 692 31.65 2.77 -17.69
C VAL A 692 32.00 1.70 -16.66
N ILE A 693 31.85 2.00 -15.38
CA ILE A 693 32.16 1.09 -14.28
C ILE A 693 31.02 1.09 -13.26
N GLY A 694 30.69 -0.09 -12.71
CA GLY A 694 29.74 -0.24 -11.61
C GLY A 694 29.97 -1.52 -10.80
N GLU A 695 29.14 -1.70 -9.77
CA GLU A 695 29.24 -2.81 -8.83
C GLU A 695 28.51 -4.04 -9.37
N GLY A 696 29.22 -5.16 -9.48
CA GLY A 696 28.67 -6.43 -9.96
C GLY A 696 27.58 -6.98 -9.03
N ILE A 697 26.57 -7.60 -9.64
CA ILE A 697 25.49 -8.31 -8.95
C ILE A 697 25.41 -9.76 -9.44
N THR A 698 24.93 -10.62 -8.54
CA THR A 698 24.61 -12.01 -8.84
C THR A 698 23.37 -12.40 -8.04
N GLU A 699 22.32 -12.84 -8.73
CA GLU A 699 21.01 -13.24 -8.16
C GLU A 699 20.27 -12.18 -7.33
N ASN A 700 20.56 -12.05 -6.04
CA ASN A 700 19.85 -11.15 -5.11
C ASN A 700 20.80 -10.37 -4.20
N LYS A 701 22.10 -10.37 -4.55
CA LYS A 701 23.17 -9.76 -3.76
C LYS A 701 24.25 -9.17 -4.66
N LEU A 702 25.07 -8.31 -4.07
CA LEU A 702 26.32 -7.86 -4.71
C LEU A 702 27.25 -9.06 -4.89
N THR A 703 27.91 -9.14 -6.05
CA THR A 703 28.86 -10.21 -6.36
C THR A 703 30.05 -10.14 -5.41
N ALA A 704 30.42 -11.28 -4.82
CA ALA A 704 31.65 -11.39 -4.04
C ALA A 704 32.87 -11.30 -4.97
N PRO A 705 34.06 -10.89 -4.50
CA PRO A 705 35.25 -10.91 -5.34
C PRO A 705 35.51 -12.28 -5.97
N LYS A 706 35.92 -12.32 -7.24
CA LYS A 706 35.99 -13.50 -8.14
C LYS A 706 34.65 -14.14 -8.55
N GLY A 707 33.53 -13.73 -7.95
CA GLY A 707 32.24 -14.24 -8.36
C GLY A 707 31.93 -13.83 -9.80
N GLU A 708 31.22 -14.70 -10.52
CA GLU A 708 30.69 -14.34 -11.83
C GLU A 708 29.45 -13.46 -11.64
N SER A 709 29.53 -12.22 -12.11
CA SER A 709 28.39 -11.30 -12.12
C SER A 709 27.42 -11.64 -13.26
N ASP A 710 26.12 -11.59 -12.97
CA ASP A 710 25.04 -11.70 -13.96
C ASP A 710 24.45 -10.34 -14.38
N GLY A 711 24.96 -9.26 -13.75
CA GLY A 711 24.72 -7.87 -14.08
C GLY A 711 25.57 -6.91 -13.24
N TYR A 712 25.26 -5.62 -13.27
CA TYR A 712 25.87 -4.62 -12.39
C TYR A 712 24.94 -3.43 -12.15
N VAL A 713 25.23 -2.66 -11.09
CA VAL A 713 24.48 -1.48 -10.64
C VAL A 713 25.42 -0.34 -10.25
N ASN A 714 24.88 0.82 -9.88
CA ASN A 714 25.64 2.01 -9.50
C ASN A 714 26.67 2.43 -10.56
N ALA A 715 26.29 2.34 -11.83
CA ALA A 715 27.22 2.62 -12.89
C ALA A 715 27.46 4.12 -13.06
N VAL A 716 28.70 4.48 -13.37
CA VAL A 716 29.10 5.81 -13.83
C VAL A 716 30.01 5.71 -15.04
N ALA A 717 30.02 6.74 -15.88
CA ALA A 717 30.96 6.86 -16.98
C ALA A 717 32.16 7.73 -16.56
N MET A 718 33.37 7.22 -16.65
CA MET A 718 34.60 7.94 -16.35
C MET A 718 35.27 8.38 -17.65
N ASN A 719 35.60 9.67 -17.76
CA ASN A 719 36.48 10.15 -18.82
C ASN A 719 37.90 9.61 -18.61
N LEU A 720 38.55 9.24 -19.71
CA LEU A 720 39.91 8.72 -19.72
C LEU A 720 40.87 9.77 -20.28
N ASP A 721 42.09 9.82 -19.74
CA ASP A 721 43.21 10.52 -20.36
C ASP A 721 44.20 9.49 -20.87
N ILE A 722 44.11 9.21 -22.18
CA ILE A 722 44.91 8.18 -22.82
C ILE A 722 46.26 8.77 -23.22
N VAL A 723 47.29 8.38 -22.48
CA VAL A 723 48.66 8.86 -22.65
C VAL A 723 49.58 7.67 -22.94
N GLN A 724 50.37 7.79 -24.03
CA GLN A 724 51.39 6.80 -24.35
C GLN A 724 52.64 7.02 -23.50
N PRO A 725 53.31 5.95 -23.01
CA PRO A 725 54.59 6.06 -22.32
C PRO A 725 55.62 6.83 -23.16
N SER A 726 56.36 7.73 -22.53
CA SER A 726 57.45 8.46 -23.21
C SER A 726 58.61 7.53 -23.52
N PHE A 727 59.06 7.50 -24.78
CA PHE A 727 60.23 6.73 -25.20
C PHE A 727 61.52 7.26 -24.56
N LYS A 728 62.31 6.38 -23.94
CA LYS A 728 63.61 6.71 -23.33
C LYS A 728 64.80 6.18 -24.14
N ARG A 729 65.94 6.87 -24.02
CA ARG A 729 67.24 6.45 -24.61
C ARG A 729 68.15 5.71 -23.62
N ASP A 730 67.70 5.56 -22.38
CA ASP A 730 68.34 4.79 -21.33
C ASP A 730 67.32 3.85 -20.68
N PHE A 731 67.80 2.94 -19.84
CA PHE A 731 66.95 1.97 -19.14
C PHE A 731 66.72 2.37 -17.69
N LYS A 732 66.63 3.68 -17.41
CA LYS A 732 66.43 4.19 -16.05
C LYS A 732 64.99 4.62 -15.80
N ASP A 733 64.47 4.29 -14.62
CA ASP A 733 63.15 4.69 -14.13
C ASP A 733 62.02 4.38 -15.14
N LEU A 734 62.07 3.20 -15.77
CA LEU A 734 61.01 2.73 -16.68
C LEU A 734 59.74 2.46 -15.88
N ASP A 735 58.62 3.03 -16.35
CA ASP A 735 57.36 3.03 -15.62
C ASP A 735 56.54 1.78 -15.95
N PHE A 736 56.33 0.96 -14.92
CA PHE A 736 55.54 -0.27 -14.93
C PHE A 736 54.60 -0.24 -13.73
N PHE A 737 53.85 0.86 -13.58
CA PHE A 737 53.00 1.13 -12.41
C PHE A 737 52.29 -0.13 -11.88
N PRO A 738 52.41 -0.45 -10.57
CA PRO A 738 53.06 0.33 -9.50
C PRO A 738 54.58 0.10 -9.36
N TYR A 739 55.22 -0.60 -10.29
CA TYR A 739 56.66 -0.83 -10.30
C TYR A 739 57.41 0.25 -11.08
N LYS A 740 58.66 0.50 -10.66
CA LYS A 740 59.67 1.20 -11.45
C LYS A 740 60.86 0.28 -11.66
N LEU A 741 61.28 0.15 -12.91
CA LEU A 741 62.40 -0.69 -13.31
C LEU A 741 63.57 0.17 -13.80
N SER A 742 64.76 -0.07 -13.25
CA SER A 742 66.02 0.44 -13.81
C SER A 742 66.96 -0.71 -14.12
N ILE A 743 67.54 -0.73 -15.32
CA ILE A 743 68.52 -1.73 -15.76
C ILE A 743 69.86 -1.02 -15.99
N ASN A 744 70.92 -1.59 -15.41
CA ASN A 744 72.29 -1.11 -15.49
C ASN A 744 73.23 -2.23 -15.97
N ASN A 745 74.39 -1.86 -16.50
CA ASN A 745 75.46 -2.79 -16.90
C ASN A 745 75.00 -3.89 -17.88
N PHE A 746 74.06 -3.56 -18.78
CA PHE A 746 73.54 -4.53 -19.74
C PHE A 746 74.62 -4.95 -20.74
N THR A 747 74.92 -6.26 -20.74
CA THR A 747 75.94 -6.89 -21.57
C THR A 747 75.32 -8.07 -22.31
N ALA A 748 75.54 -8.14 -23.62
CA ALA A 748 75.17 -9.30 -24.43
C ALA A 748 76.44 -9.99 -24.92
N THR A 749 76.70 -11.21 -24.42
CA THR A 749 77.93 -11.96 -24.67
C THR A 749 77.69 -13.10 -25.65
N ALA A 750 78.40 -13.08 -26.78
CA ALA A 750 78.42 -14.16 -27.77
C ALA A 750 79.72 -14.97 -27.64
N ASN A 751 79.58 -16.30 -27.62
CA ASN A 751 80.67 -17.24 -27.33
C ASN A 751 80.85 -18.30 -28.44
N LYS A 752 80.59 -17.94 -29.71
CA LYS A 752 80.57 -18.88 -30.85
C LYS A 752 79.70 -20.12 -30.58
N SER A 753 78.55 -19.91 -29.95
CA SER A 753 77.54 -20.93 -29.67
C SER A 753 76.17 -20.38 -30.06
N SER A 754 75.17 -21.26 -30.14
CA SER A 754 73.80 -20.88 -30.46
C SER A 754 73.11 -20.04 -29.38
N ASN A 755 73.78 -19.69 -28.27
CA ASN A 755 73.19 -18.94 -27.17
C ASN A 755 73.90 -17.59 -26.96
N LEU A 756 73.12 -16.51 -27.06
CA LEU A 756 73.53 -15.18 -26.62
C LEU A 756 73.24 -15.03 -25.12
N SER A 757 74.27 -14.88 -24.29
CA SER A 757 74.10 -14.60 -22.85
C SER A 757 73.76 -13.13 -22.65
N LEU A 758 72.69 -12.83 -21.93
CA LEU A 758 72.28 -11.49 -21.52
C LEU A 758 72.49 -11.36 -20.02
N GLU A 759 73.33 -10.39 -19.62
CA GLU A 759 73.66 -10.15 -18.22
C GLU A 759 73.46 -8.67 -17.90
N PHE A 760 72.76 -8.39 -16.80
CA PHE A 760 72.56 -7.01 -16.33
C PHE A 760 72.30 -6.97 -14.83
N THR A 761 72.43 -5.79 -14.25
CA THR A 761 72.01 -5.52 -12.88
C THR A 761 70.73 -4.68 -12.91
N TYR A 762 69.74 -4.98 -12.08
CA TYR A 762 68.50 -4.22 -12.06
C TYR A 762 68.06 -3.77 -10.66
N ASP A 763 67.27 -2.69 -10.66
CA ASP A 763 66.46 -2.23 -9.53
C ASP A 763 64.99 -2.33 -9.93
N LEU A 764 64.21 -3.16 -9.24
CA LEU A 764 62.75 -3.22 -9.37
C LEU A 764 62.15 -2.79 -8.04
N ILE A 765 61.52 -1.61 -8.03
CA ILE A 765 60.96 -1.00 -6.82
C ILE A 765 59.44 -0.89 -6.99
N ARG A 766 58.69 -1.45 -6.05
CA ARG A 766 57.22 -1.34 -6.02
C ARG A 766 56.78 -0.19 -5.11
N GLN A 767 55.74 0.53 -5.52
CA GLN A 767 55.02 1.45 -4.64
C GLN A 767 54.14 0.65 -3.66
N GLN A 768 54.48 0.72 -2.36
CA GLN A 768 53.84 -0.08 -1.31
C GLN A 768 52.51 0.51 -0.80
N ASP A 769 52.17 1.74 -1.20
CA ASP A 769 50.90 2.39 -0.85
C ASP A 769 49.68 1.71 -1.50
N TYR A 770 49.93 0.85 -2.50
CA TYR A 770 48.91 0.18 -3.28
C TYR A 770 48.94 -1.33 -3.11
N ASN A 771 47.78 -1.90 -2.80
CA ASN A 771 47.52 -3.32 -2.95
C ASN A 771 47.21 -3.61 -4.42
N ILE A 772 47.77 -4.70 -4.96
CA ILE A 772 47.56 -5.11 -6.34
C ILE A 772 47.01 -6.53 -6.40
N GLY A 773 46.20 -6.78 -7.43
CA GLY A 773 45.81 -8.11 -7.83
C GLY A 773 46.93 -8.79 -8.63
N GLU A 774 46.53 -9.67 -9.56
CA GLU A 774 47.46 -10.27 -10.50
C GLU A 774 48.09 -9.20 -11.42
N TYR A 775 49.40 -9.27 -11.60
CA TYR A 775 50.16 -8.36 -12.47
C TYR A 775 50.53 -9.09 -13.77
N GLU A 776 50.06 -8.57 -14.89
CA GLU A 776 50.11 -9.24 -16.20
C GLU A 776 51.15 -8.62 -17.16
N HIS A 777 51.75 -7.47 -16.83
CA HIS A 777 52.77 -6.86 -17.68
C HIS A 777 54.03 -7.70 -17.74
N LYS A 778 54.63 -7.74 -18.93
CA LYS A 778 55.89 -8.43 -19.20
C LYS A 778 56.87 -7.45 -19.84
N LEU A 779 58.15 -7.61 -19.53
CA LEU A 779 59.23 -6.91 -20.22
C LEU A 779 59.68 -7.76 -21.41
N ILE A 780 59.68 -7.19 -22.62
CA ILE A 780 60.33 -7.81 -23.78
C ILE A 780 61.65 -7.10 -24.04
N ILE A 781 62.74 -7.87 -24.05
CA ILE A 781 64.06 -7.44 -24.51
C ILE A 781 64.21 -7.92 -25.96
N GLU A 782 64.25 -6.98 -26.90
CA GLU A 782 64.52 -7.25 -28.32
C GLU A 782 65.94 -6.82 -28.66
N ILE A 783 66.75 -7.74 -29.18
CA ILE A 783 68.06 -7.47 -29.77
C ILE A 783 67.87 -7.43 -31.29
N THR A 784 68.14 -6.27 -31.89
CA THR A 784 68.19 -6.10 -33.34
C THR A 784 69.63 -6.01 -33.78
N ASP A 785 70.08 -6.99 -34.55
CA ASP A 785 71.42 -6.99 -35.14
C ASP A 785 71.53 -6.01 -36.31
N THR A 786 72.76 -5.66 -36.72
CA THR A 786 73.02 -4.83 -37.92
C THR A 786 72.41 -5.38 -39.21
N SER A 787 72.23 -6.70 -39.33
CA SER A 787 71.53 -7.35 -40.44
C SER A 787 70.01 -7.09 -40.45
N GLY A 788 69.47 -6.49 -39.39
CA GLY A 788 68.03 -6.32 -39.19
C GLY A 788 67.33 -7.54 -38.57
N ARG A 789 68.06 -8.63 -38.32
CA ARG A 789 67.52 -9.79 -37.59
C ARG A 789 67.18 -9.42 -36.15
N LYS A 790 66.05 -9.91 -35.66
CA LYS A 790 65.49 -9.60 -34.34
C LYS A 790 65.39 -10.86 -33.49
N PHE A 791 65.77 -10.73 -32.23
CA PHE A 791 65.76 -11.80 -31.24
C PHE A 791 65.12 -11.30 -29.97
N GLU A 792 64.21 -12.06 -29.37
CA GLU A 792 63.40 -11.58 -28.25
C GLU A 792 63.51 -12.48 -27.02
N LYS A 793 63.48 -11.84 -25.84
CA LYS A 793 63.31 -12.51 -24.56
C LYS A 793 62.18 -11.84 -23.79
N ILE A 794 61.24 -12.64 -23.29
CA ILE A 794 60.13 -12.18 -22.47
C ILE A 794 60.45 -12.49 -21.01
N LEU A 795 60.29 -11.50 -20.13
CA LEU A 795 60.52 -11.59 -18.69
C LEU A 795 59.26 -11.15 -17.92
N GLU A 796 58.88 -11.93 -16.91
CA GLU A 796 57.80 -11.59 -15.99
C GLU A 796 58.27 -10.60 -14.91
N ILE A 797 57.47 -9.55 -14.67
CA ILE A 797 57.78 -8.51 -13.68
C ILE A 797 57.07 -8.81 -12.35
N GLY A 798 57.78 -8.69 -11.23
CA GLY A 798 57.26 -8.95 -9.89
C GLY A 798 57.03 -10.44 -9.60
N LYS A 799 57.55 -11.33 -10.45
CA LYS A 799 57.44 -12.79 -10.38
C LYS A 799 58.85 -13.40 -10.47
N LYS A 800 58.96 -14.64 -10.97
CA LYS A 800 60.19 -15.45 -10.99
C LYS A 800 61.38 -14.86 -11.76
N ASP A 801 61.13 -14.06 -12.80
CA ASP A 801 62.22 -13.52 -13.64
C ASP A 801 62.79 -12.24 -13.01
N LEU A 802 61.95 -11.22 -12.83
CA LEU A 802 62.32 -9.97 -12.18
C LEU A 802 61.56 -9.80 -10.85
N GLU A 803 62.16 -10.25 -9.76
CA GLU A 803 61.64 -10.07 -8.40
C GLU A 803 61.98 -8.67 -7.84
N GLU A 804 61.17 -8.16 -6.91
CA GLU A 804 61.43 -6.89 -6.21
C GLU A 804 62.80 -6.94 -5.51
N ALA A 805 63.75 -6.13 -5.98
CA ALA A 805 65.11 -6.13 -5.49
C ALA A 805 65.85 -4.84 -5.90
N LYS A 806 66.92 -4.53 -5.16
CA LYS A 806 67.87 -3.47 -5.51
C LYS A 806 69.23 -4.08 -5.87
N ARG A 807 69.80 -3.64 -6.98
CA ARG A 807 71.09 -4.05 -7.54
C ARG A 807 71.24 -5.57 -7.69
N LYS A 808 70.16 -6.26 -8.06
CA LYS A 808 70.19 -7.71 -8.27
C LYS A 808 70.74 -8.00 -9.66
N SER A 809 71.73 -8.89 -9.74
CA SER A 809 72.23 -9.40 -11.02
C SER A 809 71.24 -10.40 -11.59
N PHE A 810 70.97 -10.28 -12.89
CA PHE A 810 70.13 -11.19 -13.65
C PHE A 810 70.88 -11.66 -14.89
N SER A 811 70.78 -12.95 -15.19
CA SER A 811 71.36 -13.56 -16.38
C SER A 811 70.32 -14.42 -17.06
N THR A 812 70.24 -14.33 -18.38
CA THR A 812 69.39 -15.17 -19.23
C THR A 812 70.03 -15.36 -20.60
N SER A 813 69.41 -16.14 -21.47
CA SER A 813 69.90 -16.33 -22.84
C SER A 813 68.79 -16.30 -23.88
N ILE A 814 69.18 -15.95 -25.11
CA ILE A 814 68.40 -16.12 -26.32
C ILE A 814 69.11 -17.15 -27.20
N SER A 815 68.37 -18.14 -27.71
CA SER A 815 68.93 -19.22 -28.52
C SER A 815 68.56 -19.03 -30.00
N ASP A 816 69.57 -18.96 -30.86
CA ASP A 816 69.46 -18.95 -32.33
C ASP A 816 70.82 -19.33 -32.93
N THR A 817 70.84 -20.11 -34.02
CA THR A 817 72.08 -20.52 -34.70
C THR A 817 72.86 -19.35 -35.28
N PHE A 818 72.22 -18.19 -35.47
CA PHE A 818 72.90 -16.94 -35.84
C PHE A 818 74.09 -16.61 -34.93
N PHE A 819 73.96 -16.85 -33.62
CA PHE A 819 74.96 -16.44 -32.63
C PHE A 819 76.26 -17.25 -32.70
N GLU A 820 76.27 -18.39 -33.40
CA GLU A 820 77.50 -19.16 -33.67
C GLU A 820 78.47 -18.39 -34.57
N GLN A 821 77.95 -17.52 -35.42
CA GLN A 821 78.70 -16.77 -36.43
C GLN A 821 79.06 -15.34 -35.98
N VAL A 822 78.63 -14.92 -34.79
CA VAL A 822 78.87 -13.56 -34.29
C VAL A 822 80.30 -13.46 -33.74
N GLU A 823 81.19 -12.84 -34.52
CA GLU A 823 82.59 -12.59 -34.13
C GLU A 823 82.87 -11.14 -33.71
N ASN A 824 82.05 -10.19 -34.17
CA ASN A 824 82.05 -8.77 -33.80
C ASN A 824 80.73 -8.15 -34.31
N GLY A 825 80.27 -7.04 -33.73
CA GLY A 825 79.10 -6.34 -34.24
C GLY A 825 78.47 -5.38 -33.23
N ALA A 826 77.75 -4.39 -33.75
CA ALA A 826 76.86 -3.56 -32.95
C ALA A 826 75.45 -4.17 -32.97
N PHE A 827 74.69 -3.93 -31.92
CA PHE A 827 73.27 -4.28 -31.88
C PHE A 827 72.48 -3.15 -31.24
N GLN A 828 71.20 -3.08 -31.54
CA GLN A 828 70.25 -2.23 -30.83
C GLN A 828 69.47 -3.08 -29.85
N VAL A 829 69.53 -2.73 -28.57
CA VAL A 829 68.62 -3.30 -27.57
C VAL A 829 67.40 -2.41 -27.44
N SER A 830 66.23 -3.00 -27.53
CA SER A 830 64.94 -2.33 -27.37
C SER A 830 64.17 -3.02 -26.26
N LEU A 831 63.60 -2.22 -25.36
CA LEU A 831 62.71 -2.69 -24.31
C LEU A 831 61.28 -2.33 -24.67
N TYR A 832 60.39 -3.30 -24.50
CA TYR A 832 58.95 -3.11 -24.66
C TYR A 832 58.23 -3.51 -23.37
N ASP A 833 57.21 -2.72 -23.02
CA ASP A 833 56.14 -3.15 -22.11
C ASP A 833 55.13 -3.95 -22.93
N SER A 834 54.89 -5.20 -22.56
CA SER A 834 53.92 -6.07 -23.21
C SER A 834 52.77 -6.41 -22.29
N PHE A 835 51.56 -6.33 -22.85
CA PHE A 835 50.31 -6.61 -22.17
C PHE A 835 49.34 -7.27 -23.15
N GLN A 836 48.78 -8.42 -22.79
CA GLN A 836 47.81 -9.17 -23.61
C GLN A 836 48.28 -9.42 -25.06
N ASP A 837 49.56 -9.79 -25.20
CA ASP A 837 50.30 -10.07 -26.44
C ASP A 837 50.56 -8.85 -27.35
N GLU A 838 50.09 -7.66 -26.98
CA GLU A 838 50.45 -6.40 -27.64
C GLU A 838 51.58 -5.71 -26.87
N ARG A 839 52.28 -4.76 -27.51
CA ARG A 839 53.48 -4.16 -26.93
C ARG A 839 53.69 -2.69 -27.29
N ILE A 840 54.26 -1.95 -26.34
CA ILE A 840 54.68 -0.56 -26.51
C ILE A 840 56.19 -0.48 -26.31
N LYS A 841 56.89 0.17 -27.25
CA LYS A 841 58.33 0.42 -27.14
C LYS A 841 58.59 1.50 -26.11
N ILE A 842 59.26 1.16 -25.01
CA ILE A 842 59.47 2.08 -23.88
C ILE A 842 60.89 2.65 -23.82
N ALA A 843 61.89 1.89 -24.27
CA ALA A 843 63.26 2.38 -24.32
C ALA A 843 64.11 1.67 -25.36
N SER A 844 65.18 2.31 -25.83
CA SER A 844 66.18 1.63 -26.66
C SER A 844 67.51 2.39 -26.70
N TYR A 845 68.61 1.64 -26.80
CA TYR A 845 69.94 2.19 -27.12
C TYR A 845 70.79 1.18 -27.90
N GLY A 846 71.87 1.67 -28.53
CA GLY A 846 72.82 0.85 -29.27
C GLY A 846 74.02 0.43 -28.43
N SER A 847 74.45 -0.83 -28.54
CA SER A 847 75.63 -1.37 -27.87
C SER A 847 76.43 -2.27 -28.82
N ARG A 848 77.48 -2.93 -28.32
CA ARG A 848 78.28 -3.93 -29.06
C ARG A 848 78.26 -5.26 -28.34
N TYR A 849 78.34 -6.34 -29.11
CA TYR A 849 78.49 -7.68 -28.55
C TYR A 849 79.79 -7.76 -27.74
N ASN A 850 79.72 -8.38 -26.57
CA ASN A 850 80.88 -8.81 -25.83
C ASN A 850 81.30 -10.20 -26.36
N ILE A 851 82.51 -10.35 -26.86
CA ILE A 851 82.95 -11.59 -27.51
C ILE A 851 83.88 -12.34 -26.57
N LYS A 852 83.46 -13.50 -26.09
CA LYS A 852 84.34 -14.39 -25.31
C LYS A 852 84.93 -15.43 -26.26
N ASN A 853 86.19 -15.24 -26.62
CA ASN A 853 86.93 -16.27 -27.33
C ASN A 853 87.07 -17.49 -26.41
N LEU A 854 86.53 -18.64 -26.83
CA LEU A 854 86.91 -19.93 -26.27
C LEU A 854 88.42 -20.08 -26.47
N LYS A 855 89.22 -19.71 -25.45
CA LYS A 855 90.58 -20.24 -25.35
C LYS A 855 90.42 -21.73 -25.09
N THR A 856 90.71 -22.54 -26.09
CA THR A 856 91.03 -23.95 -25.92
C THR A 856 92.14 -24.05 -24.88
N GLY A 857 91.81 -24.62 -23.72
CA GLY A 857 92.84 -25.12 -22.80
C GLY A 857 93.33 -26.44 -23.35
N ASP A 858 94.61 -26.50 -23.69
CA ASP A 858 95.38 -27.74 -23.69
C ASP A 858 95.61 -28.20 -22.25
#